data_AF-A0A1J4JD19-F1
#
_entry.id   AF-A0A1J4JD19-F1
#
_cell.length_a   1.000
_cell.length_b   1.000
_cell.length_c   1.000
_cell.angle_alpha   90.00
_cell.angle_beta   90.00
_cell.angle_gamma   90.00
#
_symmetry.space_group_name_H-M   'P 1'
#
loop_
_entity.id
_entity.type
_entity.pdbx_description
1 polymer ?
#
loop_
_entity_poly.entity_id
_entity_poly.type
_entity_poly.pdbx_seq_one_letter_code
_entity_poly.pdbx_strand_id
1 'polypeptide(L)'
;MDYLKMAFPDAESLKLYLKNRAFEEGYKLCSRDGKLSSIQRFYCSIGGRKQSKNGHCSVCNYHFSFHLIKYRDASKEQIEFLGTQVDDPSNLYSIFVFHPKCSSNFQHNHSIDPRPFVRNIISTEIKQNLLKFYNIDASISFLQRYLNEMHSIELGSRDISKLISSMRNCSDYLNTEELASYHKKNGGLVFFKDANINEDEEKFVKREAVLSITEEELTNLKRYGDVIFLDMTHFRTVLNWNLVPVVLISNNRTILYGGFLAAASFTKELYIWLLEILTRELEGILKCIISDSDTSLIPAIQLFPGIKNICCTWHKKKKLISIISRTSLTQTQKDEILNLYNVAVTTRSKDKFSKVIEQMKTTCSEVSIFLEHDLIPNQKMFCFCYSLDTIHLGYNVSSPSESANNQIKSYSRKKDYSLLEMRSHFNFIEKNCLLNNYCKNSRCKIPQNELSYFLSHFFEKRIVLEIIGSFIKSKRLILKVSENFSVIDEKNDEIFEIKKNNCSCNKLETDGLPCSHLIKYLIVTKNEFKLKMIMRRWFKEEISENEINEATIQFAKFINTEFKEEILNMTDSITTIYQFSSEEVKKPNQHAVQLSNASLLKSHISQIAYDIGNDQNAFNQIEEILENFMKEYNNSKALNQFEKEKTFDETIKVIEIPGNRRKKMKRINIYDHNICKAQKKNCKLCLSVSHKFEKCPYINNFRKWVSTLHIIPSSKVGCRLCQQKSSHNASNCVFAATFRKNYISKPA
;
A
#
# COMPACT_ATOMS: atom_id res chain seq x y z
N MET A 1 -9.23 34.64 -40.72
CA MET A 1 -10.67 34.36 -40.58
C MET A 1 -11.47 35.41 -41.34
N ASP A 2 -12.51 34.98 -42.06
CA ASP A 2 -13.43 35.88 -42.77
C ASP A 2 -14.60 36.28 -41.86
N TYR A 3 -14.31 37.16 -40.89
CA TYR A 3 -15.29 37.57 -39.87
C TYR A 3 -16.56 38.21 -40.46
N LEU A 4 -16.50 38.71 -41.70
CA LEU A 4 -17.62 39.35 -42.40
C LEU A 4 -18.79 38.40 -42.62
N LYS A 5 -18.53 37.10 -42.71
CA LYS A 5 -19.54 36.06 -42.93
C LYS A 5 -20.14 35.48 -41.65
N MET A 6 -19.62 35.86 -40.47
CA MET A 6 -20.03 35.25 -39.20
C MET A 6 -21.22 35.98 -38.58
N ALA A 7 -22.16 35.20 -38.06
CA ALA A 7 -23.31 35.69 -37.30
C ALA A 7 -23.63 34.78 -36.10
N PHE A 8 -24.07 35.37 -35.00
CA PHE A 8 -24.38 34.65 -33.76
C PHE A 8 -25.71 35.09 -33.17
N PRO A 9 -26.51 34.16 -32.59
CA PRO A 9 -27.83 34.48 -32.07
C PRO A 9 -27.78 35.32 -30.78
N ASP A 10 -26.72 35.16 -29.98
CA ASP A 10 -26.58 35.82 -28.69
C ASP A 10 -25.11 36.09 -28.32
N ALA A 11 -24.90 36.89 -27.27
CA ALA A 11 -23.56 37.27 -26.84
C ALA A 11 -22.76 36.12 -26.18
N GLU A 12 -23.42 35.10 -25.61
CA GLU A 12 -22.76 33.95 -25.01
C GLU A 12 -22.22 32.99 -26.07
N SER A 13 -23.05 32.62 -27.05
CA SER A 13 -22.63 31.78 -28.18
C SER A 13 -21.47 32.42 -28.95
N LEU A 14 -21.58 33.73 -29.26
CA LEU A 14 -20.49 34.54 -29.82
C LEU A 14 -19.21 34.46 -28.96
N LYS A 15 -19.32 34.73 -27.65
CA LYS A 15 -18.17 34.74 -26.73
C LYS A 15 -17.51 33.36 -26.63
N LEU A 16 -18.30 32.29 -26.61
CA LEU A 16 -17.81 30.92 -26.50
C LEU A 16 -17.07 30.52 -27.78
N TYR A 17 -17.70 30.73 -28.94
CA TYR A 17 -17.12 30.41 -30.24
C TYR A 17 -15.79 31.14 -30.45
N LEU A 18 -15.78 32.47 -30.29
CA LEU A 18 -14.57 33.27 -30.51
C LEU A 18 -13.46 32.96 -29.51
N LYS A 19 -13.79 32.60 -28.26
CA LYS A 19 -12.78 32.16 -27.28
C LYS A 19 -12.14 30.82 -27.68
N ASN A 20 -12.93 29.85 -28.11
CA ASN A 20 -12.42 28.54 -28.52
C ASN A 20 -11.50 28.70 -29.74
N ARG A 21 -11.91 29.48 -30.74
CA ARG A 21 -11.07 29.82 -31.89
C ARG A 21 -9.79 30.54 -31.51
N ALA A 22 -9.87 31.54 -30.62
CA ALA A 22 -8.67 32.23 -30.13
C ALA A 22 -7.69 31.26 -29.44
N PHE A 23 -8.19 30.28 -28.69
CA PHE A 23 -7.36 29.25 -28.08
C PHE A 23 -6.71 28.33 -29.13
N GLU A 24 -7.42 27.96 -30.20
CA GLU A 24 -6.89 27.18 -31.33
C GLU A 24 -5.78 27.94 -32.07
N GLU A 25 -5.97 29.25 -32.27
CA GLU A 25 -4.97 30.12 -32.89
C GLU A 25 -3.79 30.40 -31.95
N GLY A 26 -4.02 30.39 -30.63
CA GLY A 26 -2.99 30.40 -29.60
C GLY A 26 -2.85 31.68 -28.78
N TYR A 27 -3.96 32.37 -28.55
CA TYR A 27 -4.05 33.52 -27.66
C TYR A 27 -5.33 33.47 -26.82
N LYS A 28 -5.39 34.29 -25.77
CA LYS A 28 -6.58 34.38 -24.91
C LYS A 28 -7.36 35.64 -25.22
N LEU A 29 -8.59 35.48 -25.69
CA LEU A 29 -9.53 36.55 -25.98
C LEU A 29 -10.34 36.94 -24.73
N CYS A 30 -10.39 38.24 -24.44
CA CYS A 30 -11.24 38.81 -23.40
C CYS A 30 -12.29 39.72 -24.03
N SER A 31 -13.50 39.75 -23.45
CA SER A 31 -14.55 40.70 -23.82
C SER A 31 -14.53 41.89 -22.85
N ARG A 32 -14.70 43.12 -23.37
CA ARG A 32 -14.84 44.33 -22.54
C ARG A 32 -16.27 44.54 -22.04
N ASP A 33 -17.25 43.93 -22.70
CA ASP A 33 -18.65 44.29 -22.58
C ASP A 33 -19.47 43.18 -21.90
N GLY A 34 -20.52 43.61 -21.18
CA GLY A 34 -21.47 42.71 -20.50
C GLY A 34 -22.32 41.90 -21.49
N LYS A 35 -23.04 40.90 -21.00
CA LYS A 35 -23.88 40.01 -21.85
C LYS A 35 -25.00 40.77 -22.59
N LEU A 36 -25.56 41.81 -21.96
CA LEU A 36 -26.69 42.60 -22.49
C LEU A 36 -26.26 43.76 -23.41
N SER A 37 -24.97 43.93 -23.68
CA SER A 37 -24.48 45.03 -24.51
C SER A 37 -24.75 44.75 -25.99
N SER A 38 -25.31 45.74 -26.69
CA SER A 38 -25.50 45.73 -28.16
C SER A 38 -24.18 45.71 -28.94
N ILE A 39 -23.07 46.01 -28.27
CA ILE A 39 -21.71 45.97 -28.83
C ILE A 39 -20.86 45.03 -27.98
N GLN A 40 -20.15 44.11 -28.63
CA GLN A 40 -19.22 43.17 -28.00
C GLN A 40 -17.81 43.43 -28.51
N ARG A 41 -16.99 44.12 -27.72
CA ARG A 41 -15.58 44.40 -28.02
C ARG A 41 -14.69 43.34 -27.42
N PHE A 42 -13.77 42.84 -28.23
CA PHE A 42 -12.83 41.79 -27.88
C PHE A 42 -11.38 42.27 -28.03
N TYR A 43 -10.50 41.75 -27.19
CA TYR A 43 -9.07 42.05 -27.21
C TYR A 43 -8.24 40.88 -26.69
N CYS A 44 -6.97 40.81 -27.08
CA CYS A 44 -6.04 39.82 -26.53
C CYS A 44 -5.64 40.19 -25.09
N SER A 45 -5.61 39.21 -24.19
CA SER A 45 -5.38 39.41 -22.76
C SER A 45 -3.90 39.57 -22.33
N ILE A 46 -2.94 39.32 -23.23
CA ILE A 46 -1.51 39.54 -22.96
C ILE A 46 -1.29 41.07 -22.84
N GLY A 47 -0.94 41.52 -21.62
CA GLY A 47 -0.82 42.94 -21.25
C GLY A 47 -2.04 43.54 -20.53
N GLY A 48 -2.62 42.82 -19.55
CA GLY A 48 -3.83 43.23 -18.80
C GLY A 48 -3.84 44.67 -18.24
N ARG A 49 -5.03 45.09 -17.73
CA ARG A 49 -5.49 46.45 -17.34
C ARG A 49 -4.57 47.39 -16.52
N LYS A 50 -3.35 47.01 -16.14
CA LYS A 50 -2.44 47.87 -15.35
C LYS A 50 -1.14 48.10 -16.11
N GLN A 51 -0.89 49.35 -16.49
CA GLN A 51 0.48 49.83 -16.68
C GLN A 51 1.27 49.49 -15.41
N SER A 52 2.28 48.63 -15.52
CA SER A 52 3.26 48.50 -14.46
C SER A 52 3.94 49.88 -14.31
N LYS A 53 4.09 50.37 -13.08
CA LYS A 53 4.88 51.58 -12.78
C LYS A 53 6.30 51.54 -13.34
N ASN A 54 6.78 50.36 -13.76
CA ASN A 54 8.07 50.14 -14.39
C ASN A 54 7.92 49.67 -15.85
N GLY A 55 7.49 50.56 -16.75
CA GLY A 55 7.93 50.70 -18.15
C GLY A 55 7.92 49.54 -19.17
N HIS A 56 7.72 48.28 -18.80
CA HIS A 56 7.86 47.15 -19.73
C HIS A 56 6.72 46.13 -19.59
N CYS A 57 5.58 46.48 -20.16
CA CYS A 57 4.62 45.50 -20.67
C CYS A 57 3.91 46.14 -21.87
N SER A 58 4.33 45.83 -23.09
CA SER A 58 3.64 46.27 -24.30
C SER A 58 2.28 45.58 -24.37
N VAL A 59 1.20 46.35 -24.22
CA VAL A 59 -0.18 45.85 -24.39
C VAL A 59 -0.33 45.30 -25.80
N CYS A 60 -1.02 44.16 -25.94
CA CYS A 60 -1.30 43.62 -27.27
C CYS A 60 -2.21 44.56 -28.07
N ASN A 61 -1.86 44.83 -29.32
CA ASN A 61 -2.64 45.71 -30.20
C ASN A 61 -3.87 45.01 -30.82
N TYR A 62 -4.02 43.70 -30.63
CA TYR A 62 -5.11 42.90 -31.20
C TYR A 62 -6.48 43.22 -30.56
N HIS A 63 -7.43 43.70 -31.37
CA HIS A 63 -8.80 44.00 -30.95
C HIS A 63 -9.78 44.05 -32.13
N PHE A 64 -11.05 43.76 -31.86
CA PHE A 64 -12.15 43.88 -32.83
C PHE A 64 -13.50 43.96 -32.13
N SER A 65 -14.59 44.19 -32.87
CA SER A 65 -15.95 44.28 -32.31
C SER A 65 -17.03 43.63 -33.17
N PHE A 66 -18.01 43.04 -32.49
CA PHE A 66 -19.27 42.58 -33.07
C PHE A 66 -20.42 43.48 -32.58
N HIS A 67 -21.41 43.70 -33.44
CA HIS A 67 -22.54 44.59 -33.18
C HIS A 67 -23.85 43.84 -33.42
N LEU A 68 -24.84 44.17 -32.61
CA LEU A 68 -26.19 43.66 -32.74
C LEU A 68 -26.90 44.38 -33.89
N ILE A 69 -27.36 43.62 -34.88
CA ILE A 69 -28.19 44.10 -35.99
C ILE A 69 -29.53 43.37 -36.00
N LYS A 70 -30.51 43.86 -36.76
CA LYS A 70 -31.76 43.11 -36.99
C LYS A 70 -31.46 41.96 -37.94
N TYR A 71 -32.07 40.80 -37.71
CA TYR A 71 -31.86 39.60 -38.54
C TYR A 71 -32.13 39.85 -40.04
N ARG A 72 -33.17 40.62 -40.35
CA ARG A 72 -33.51 41.02 -41.73
C ARG A 72 -32.42 41.81 -42.48
N ASP A 73 -31.49 42.42 -41.75
CA ASP A 73 -30.41 43.24 -42.30
C ASP A 73 -29.12 42.40 -42.51
N ALA A 74 -29.16 41.09 -42.22
CA ALA A 74 -28.03 40.17 -42.37
C ALA A 74 -27.79 39.78 -43.83
N SER A 75 -26.53 39.56 -44.20
CA SER A 75 -26.17 39.06 -45.53
C SER A 75 -26.55 37.58 -45.70
N LYS A 76 -26.68 37.11 -46.94
CA LYS A 76 -26.96 35.68 -47.23
C LYS A 76 -25.93 34.75 -46.58
N GLU A 77 -24.66 35.14 -46.60
CA GLU A 77 -23.54 34.38 -46.04
C GLU A 77 -23.61 34.32 -44.50
N GLN A 78 -24.08 35.39 -43.85
CA GLN A 78 -24.31 35.45 -42.40
C GLN A 78 -25.46 34.55 -41.98
N ILE A 79 -26.54 34.52 -42.77
CA ILE A 79 -27.70 33.64 -42.53
C ILE A 79 -27.28 32.17 -42.69
N GLU A 80 -26.49 31.85 -43.71
CA GLU A 80 -25.94 30.50 -43.92
C GLU A 80 -25.06 30.05 -42.76
N PHE A 81 -24.15 30.91 -42.28
CA PHE A 81 -23.34 30.62 -41.10
C PHE A 81 -24.21 30.42 -39.85
N LEU A 82 -25.22 31.26 -39.65
CA LEU A 82 -26.14 31.15 -38.50
C LEU A 82 -26.93 29.85 -38.50
N GLY A 83 -27.30 29.33 -39.68
CA GLY A 83 -27.94 28.02 -39.85
C GLY A 83 -27.08 26.83 -39.41
N THR A 84 -25.76 27.02 -39.25
CA THR A 84 -24.88 26.00 -38.64
C THR A 84 -24.89 26.02 -37.11
N GLN A 85 -25.47 27.06 -36.50
CA GLN A 85 -25.47 27.30 -35.05
C GLN A 85 -26.85 27.08 -34.42
N VAL A 86 -27.93 27.23 -35.20
CA VAL A 86 -29.33 27.16 -34.74
C VAL A 86 -30.19 26.44 -35.76
N ASP A 87 -31.02 25.50 -35.31
CA ASP A 87 -31.87 24.66 -36.17
C ASP A 87 -32.94 25.47 -36.94
N ASP A 88 -33.46 26.56 -36.36
CA ASP A 88 -34.38 27.49 -37.01
C ASP A 88 -33.99 28.97 -36.75
N PRO A 89 -33.18 29.58 -37.64
CA PRO A 89 -32.74 30.96 -37.52
C PRO A 89 -33.85 32.00 -37.77
N SER A 90 -34.98 31.60 -38.37
CA SER A 90 -36.02 32.52 -38.84
C SER A 90 -36.79 33.23 -37.71
N ASN A 91 -36.75 32.66 -36.50
CA ASN A 91 -37.39 33.21 -35.30
C ASN A 91 -36.54 34.26 -34.57
N LEU A 92 -35.32 34.55 -35.03
CA LEU A 92 -34.43 35.51 -34.37
C LEU A 92 -34.73 36.95 -34.80
N TYR A 93 -34.98 37.84 -33.84
CA TYR A 93 -35.20 39.27 -34.12
C TYR A 93 -33.89 40.02 -34.41
N SER A 94 -32.81 39.65 -33.70
CA SER A 94 -31.52 40.33 -33.77
C SER A 94 -30.36 39.36 -33.63
N ILE A 95 -29.25 39.65 -34.30
CA ILE A 95 -28.05 38.80 -34.33
C ILE A 95 -26.78 39.65 -34.21
N PHE A 96 -25.70 39.06 -33.71
CA PHE A 96 -24.39 39.69 -33.66
C PHE A 96 -23.59 39.42 -34.93
N VAL A 97 -23.14 40.47 -35.62
CA VAL A 97 -22.28 40.38 -36.81
C VAL A 97 -21.02 41.23 -36.65
N PHE A 98 -19.99 40.91 -37.42
CA PHE A 98 -18.76 41.69 -37.46
C PHE A 98 -19.00 43.05 -38.14
N HIS A 99 -18.53 44.14 -37.52
CA HIS A 99 -18.73 45.49 -38.06
C HIS A 99 -17.41 46.07 -38.60
N PRO A 100 -17.21 46.14 -39.94
CA PRO A 100 -15.93 46.51 -40.55
C PRO A 100 -15.55 47.98 -40.41
N LYS A 101 -16.49 48.89 -40.08
CA LYS A 101 -16.22 50.33 -39.92
C LYS A 101 -15.72 50.71 -38.52
N CYS A 102 -15.54 49.75 -37.62
CA CYS A 102 -15.01 49.99 -36.28
C CYS A 102 -13.49 49.80 -36.25
N SER A 103 -12.82 50.47 -35.31
CA SER A 103 -11.39 50.26 -35.06
C SER A 103 -11.14 48.78 -34.74
N SER A 104 -10.47 48.08 -35.65
CA SER A 104 -10.07 46.68 -35.52
C SER A 104 -8.61 46.54 -35.92
N ASN A 105 -7.87 45.75 -35.15
CA ASN A 105 -6.50 45.36 -35.47
C ASN A 105 -6.36 43.86 -35.19
N PHE A 106 -5.98 43.11 -36.22
CA PHE A 106 -5.80 41.66 -36.16
C PHE A 106 -4.34 41.23 -36.01
N GLN A 107 -3.42 42.18 -35.85
CA GLN A 107 -2.00 41.89 -35.66
C GLN A 107 -1.65 41.80 -34.18
N HIS A 108 -0.93 40.73 -33.83
CA HIS A 108 -0.30 40.57 -32.53
C HIS A 108 1.12 41.15 -32.56
N ASN A 109 1.51 41.84 -31.50
CA ASN A 109 2.87 42.30 -31.25
C ASN A 109 3.66 41.34 -30.34
N HIS A 110 3.20 40.09 -30.23
CA HIS A 110 3.81 39.01 -29.48
C HIS A 110 3.66 37.71 -30.25
N SER A 111 4.50 36.72 -29.95
CA SER A 111 4.33 35.37 -30.51
C SER A 111 3.03 34.74 -30.01
N ILE A 112 2.38 34.01 -30.89
CA ILE A 112 1.14 33.26 -30.61
C ILE A 112 1.53 31.78 -30.47
N ASP A 113 1.01 31.10 -29.45
CA ASP A 113 1.31 29.68 -29.19
C ASP A 113 0.04 28.98 -28.67
N PRO A 114 -0.49 27.97 -29.37
CA PRO A 114 -1.72 27.27 -28.97
C PRO A 114 -1.53 26.30 -27.79
N ARG A 115 -0.31 25.83 -27.55
CA ARG A 115 -0.02 24.79 -26.55
C ARG A 115 -0.54 25.11 -25.13
N PRO A 116 -0.46 26.35 -24.60
CA PRO A 116 -0.98 26.69 -23.28
C PRO A 116 -2.51 26.62 -23.16
N PHE A 117 -3.23 26.63 -24.28
CA PHE A 117 -4.69 26.72 -24.34
C PHE A 117 -5.37 25.40 -24.69
N VAL A 118 -4.61 24.38 -25.13
CA VAL A 118 -5.10 23.04 -25.47
C VAL A 118 -6.07 22.50 -24.42
N ARG A 119 -5.75 22.64 -23.13
CA ARG A 119 -6.60 22.18 -22.01
C ARG A 119 -8.02 22.77 -21.98
N ASN A 120 -8.24 23.93 -22.58
CA ASN A 120 -9.54 24.61 -22.62
C ASN A 120 -10.43 24.08 -23.75
N ILE A 121 -9.84 23.48 -24.78
CA ILE A 121 -10.53 23.01 -26.00
C ILE A 121 -10.90 21.52 -25.89
N ILE A 122 -10.35 20.80 -24.91
CA ILE A 122 -10.64 19.36 -24.71
C ILE A 122 -12.14 19.14 -24.47
N SER A 123 -12.70 18.17 -25.20
CA SER A 123 -14.10 17.76 -25.10
C SER A 123 -14.46 17.25 -23.70
N THR A 124 -15.74 17.32 -23.36
CA THR A 124 -16.29 16.82 -22.10
C THR A 124 -16.08 15.32 -21.93
N GLU A 125 -16.23 14.55 -23.02
CA GLU A 125 -16.02 13.10 -23.03
C GLU A 125 -14.58 12.71 -22.69
N ILE A 126 -13.59 13.35 -23.33
CA ILE A 126 -12.17 13.08 -23.05
C ILE A 126 -11.85 13.45 -21.59
N LYS A 127 -12.37 14.58 -21.10
CA LYS A 127 -12.24 14.98 -19.69
C LYS A 127 -12.79 13.92 -18.73
N GLN A 128 -13.95 13.34 -19.03
CA GLN A 128 -14.54 12.27 -18.24
C GLN A 128 -13.68 11.00 -18.27
N ASN A 129 -13.17 10.60 -19.44
CA ASN A 129 -12.29 9.44 -19.55
C ASN A 129 -10.97 9.63 -18.80
N LEU A 130 -10.37 10.82 -18.86
CA LEU A 130 -9.20 11.17 -18.06
C LEU A 130 -9.45 11.02 -16.56
N LEU A 131 -10.62 11.48 -16.09
CA LEU A 131 -11.00 11.35 -14.69
C LEU A 131 -11.24 9.88 -14.30
N LYS A 132 -11.93 9.10 -15.14
CA LYS A 132 -12.13 7.65 -14.93
C LYS A 132 -10.80 6.92 -14.81
N PHE A 133 -9.91 7.10 -15.79
CA PHE A 133 -8.58 6.49 -15.74
C PHE A 133 -7.81 6.94 -14.50
N TYR A 134 -7.82 8.23 -14.19
CA TYR A 134 -7.15 8.74 -12.98
C TYR A 134 -7.72 8.10 -11.69
N ASN A 135 -9.02 7.89 -11.61
CA ASN A 135 -9.70 7.28 -10.47
C ASN A 135 -9.35 5.80 -10.33
N ILE A 136 -9.19 5.06 -11.44
CA ILE A 136 -8.66 3.68 -11.49
C ILE A 136 -7.12 3.67 -11.33
N ASP A 137 -6.56 4.73 -10.76
CA ASP A 137 -5.13 4.90 -10.60
C ASP A 137 -4.42 4.77 -11.96
N ALA A 138 -4.64 5.68 -12.91
CA ALA A 138 -3.81 5.85 -14.11
C ALA A 138 -2.80 6.99 -13.90
N SER A 139 -1.60 6.84 -14.48
CA SER A 139 -0.47 7.71 -14.11
C SER A 139 -0.56 8.96 -14.95
N ILE A 140 -0.05 10.10 -14.48
CA ILE A 140 -0.08 11.31 -15.32
C ILE A 140 0.67 11.08 -16.64
N SER A 141 1.73 10.27 -16.62
CA SER A 141 2.44 9.84 -17.83
C SER A 141 1.59 8.96 -18.74
N PHE A 142 0.79 8.04 -18.18
CA PHE A 142 -0.17 7.25 -18.94
C PHE A 142 -1.25 8.14 -19.57
N LEU A 143 -1.83 9.07 -18.80
CA LEU A 143 -2.85 9.99 -19.30
C LEU A 143 -2.31 10.90 -20.41
N GLN A 144 -1.05 11.33 -20.27
CA GLN A 144 -0.37 12.09 -21.31
C GLN A 144 -0.19 11.27 -22.60
N ARG A 145 0.21 10.00 -22.48
CA ARG A 145 0.30 9.08 -23.62
C ARG A 145 -1.06 8.80 -24.24
N TYR A 146 -2.09 8.54 -23.42
CA TYR A 146 -3.46 8.34 -23.89
C TYR A 146 -3.96 9.53 -24.71
N LEU A 147 -3.74 10.76 -24.23
CA LEU A 147 -4.12 11.97 -24.97
C LEU A 147 -3.37 12.10 -26.29
N ASN A 148 -2.07 11.81 -26.30
CA ASN A 148 -1.25 11.93 -27.50
C ASN A 148 -1.56 10.83 -28.53
N GLU A 149 -1.56 9.57 -28.11
CA GLU A 149 -1.70 8.40 -28.98
C GLU A 149 -3.13 8.20 -29.49
N MET A 150 -4.16 8.44 -28.64
CA MET A 150 -5.55 8.16 -29.01
C MET A 150 -6.32 9.38 -29.52
N HIS A 151 -5.88 10.60 -29.18
CA HIS A 151 -6.60 11.84 -29.51
C HIS A 151 -5.73 12.90 -30.19
N SER A 152 -4.43 12.63 -30.42
CA SER A 152 -3.46 13.61 -30.96
C SER A 152 -3.39 14.92 -30.17
N ILE A 153 -3.63 14.84 -28.85
CA ILE A 153 -3.61 15.98 -27.92
C ILE A 153 -2.29 15.98 -27.13
N GLU A 154 -1.45 16.97 -27.38
CA GLU A 154 -0.22 17.18 -26.60
C GLU A 154 -0.47 18.08 -25.39
N LEU A 155 -0.39 17.50 -24.18
CA LEU A 155 -0.47 18.24 -22.93
C LEU A 155 0.68 17.91 -21.99
N GLY A 156 1.22 18.94 -21.34
CA GLY A 156 2.19 18.77 -20.27
C GLY A 156 1.57 18.16 -19.01
N SER A 157 2.37 17.39 -18.27
CA SER A 157 1.92 16.71 -17.04
C SER A 157 1.33 17.65 -15.97
N ARG A 158 1.81 18.91 -15.91
CA ARG A 158 1.27 19.93 -14.99
C ARG A 158 -0.14 20.36 -15.36
N ASP A 159 -0.44 20.45 -16.65
CA ASP A 159 -1.75 20.90 -17.12
C ASP A 159 -2.78 19.78 -17.00
N ILE A 160 -2.39 18.53 -17.24
CA ILE A 160 -3.20 17.34 -16.92
C ILE A 160 -3.53 17.32 -15.42
N SER A 161 -2.54 17.56 -14.56
CA SER A 161 -2.76 17.58 -13.10
C SER A 161 -3.73 18.68 -12.69
N LYS A 162 -3.61 19.89 -13.27
CA LYS A 162 -4.54 21.01 -13.01
C LYS A 162 -5.95 20.69 -13.51
N LEU A 163 -6.07 20.12 -14.71
CA LEU A 163 -7.34 19.72 -15.30
C LEU A 163 -8.08 18.74 -14.38
N ILE A 164 -7.40 17.69 -13.93
CA ILE A 164 -7.95 16.70 -12.99
C ILE A 164 -8.33 17.36 -11.67
N SER A 165 -7.47 18.21 -11.12
CA SER A 165 -7.76 18.91 -9.85
C SER A 165 -9.00 19.79 -9.95
N SER A 166 -9.17 20.51 -11.06
CA SER A 166 -10.39 21.32 -11.28
C SER A 166 -11.66 20.46 -11.41
N MET A 167 -11.54 19.24 -11.93
CA MET A 167 -12.68 18.31 -12.03
C MET A 167 -13.04 17.69 -10.67
N ARG A 168 -12.06 17.42 -9.81
CA ARG A 168 -12.27 16.86 -8.46
C ARG A 168 -12.82 17.87 -7.45
N ASN A 169 -12.45 19.14 -7.57
CA ASN A 169 -12.92 20.21 -6.66
C ASN A 169 -14.36 20.69 -6.97
N CYS A 170 -15.08 20.01 -7.86
CA CYS A 170 -16.41 20.39 -8.31
C CYS A 170 -17.53 19.70 -7.51
N SER A 171 -17.21 18.83 -6.54
CA SER A 171 -18.19 18.21 -5.64
C SER A 171 -18.21 18.92 -4.29
N ASP A 172 -19.36 19.49 -3.93
CA ASP A 172 -19.64 20.08 -2.60
C ASP A 172 -19.98 19.00 -1.54
N TYR A 173 -19.70 17.71 -1.82
CA TYR A 173 -20.09 16.59 -0.97
C TYR A 173 -19.00 16.21 0.04
N LEU A 174 -19.43 15.87 1.26
CA LEU A 174 -18.57 15.35 2.33
C LEU A 174 -18.11 13.92 1.99
N ASN A 175 -16.82 13.63 2.16
CA ASN A 175 -16.21 12.34 1.81
C ASN A 175 -16.85 11.17 2.59
N THR A 176 -17.22 11.43 3.83
CA THR A 176 -17.83 10.47 4.76
C THR A 176 -19.28 10.17 4.38
N GLU A 177 -20.03 11.13 3.85
CA GLU A 177 -21.40 10.94 3.36
C GLU A 177 -21.42 10.20 2.01
N GLU A 178 -20.44 10.45 1.14
CA GLU A 178 -20.25 9.66 -0.08
C GLU A 178 -19.97 8.18 0.26
N LEU A 179 -19.12 7.94 1.25
CA LEU A 179 -18.84 6.58 1.73
C LEU A 179 -20.07 5.95 2.41
N ALA A 180 -20.85 6.72 3.17
CA ALA A 180 -22.11 6.26 3.76
C ALA A 180 -23.10 5.80 2.68
N SER A 181 -23.25 6.63 1.64
CA SER A 181 -24.12 6.36 0.49
C SER A 181 -23.68 5.10 -0.27
N TYR A 182 -22.37 4.86 -0.35
CA TYR A 182 -21.81 3.63 -0.90
C TYR A 182 -22.27 2.39 -0.10
N HIS A 183 -22.17 2.41 1.23
CA HIS A 183 -22.62 1.29 2.06
C HIS A 183 -24.14 1.11 2.02
N LYS A 184 -24.90 2.22 2.00
CA LYS A 184 -26.36 2.15 1.83
C LYS A 184 -26.78 1.47 0.51
N LYS A 185 -25.98 1.63 -0.54
CA LYS A 185 -26.24 1.03 -1.86
C LYS A 185 -25.75 -0.42 -1.98
N ASN A 186 -24.58 -0.74 -1.40
CA ASN A 186 -23.89 -2.02 -1.64
C ASN A 186 -23.89 -2.96 -0.42
N GLY A 187 -24.51 -2.57 0.69
CA GLY A 187 -24.48 -3.34 1.94
C GLY A 187 -23.22 -3.10 2.78
N GLY A 188 -23.12 -3.85 3.88
CA GLY A 188 -22.08 -3.68 4.89
C GLY A 188 -22.43 -2.64 5.96
N LEU A 189 -21.43 -2.30 6.78
CA LEU A 189 -21.57 -1.42 7.94
C LEU A 189 -20.65 -0.21 7.80
N VAL A 190 -21.17 0.94 8.23
CA VAL A 190 -20.41 2.17 8.38
C VAL A 190 -20.72 2.79 9.73
N PHE A 191 -19.67 3.12 10.49
CA PHE A 191 -19.80 3.76 11.78
C PHE A 191 -19.01 5.07 11.80
N PHE A 192 -19.60 6.11 12.38
CA PHE A 192 -18.97 7.41 12.53
C PHE A 192 -18.62 7.65 13.99
N LYS A 193 -17.43 8.23 14.22
CA LYS A 193 -17.08 8.83 15.49
C LYS A 193 -17.11 10.34 15.31
N ASP A 194 -18.03 10.97 16.02
CA ASP A 194 -18.16 12.42 16.07
C ASP A 194 -17.61 12.93 17.41
N ALA A 195 -17.04 14.14 17.40
CA ALA A 195 -16.52 14.78 18.60
C ALA A 195 -17.69 15.18 19.52
N ASN A 196 -17.54 14.96 20.83
CA ASN A 196 -18.48 15.48 21.82
C ASN A 196 -18.40 17.01 21.81
N ILE A 197 -19.45 17.66 21.33
CA ILE A 197 -19.63 19.11 21.43
C ILE A 197 -20.60 19.33 22.59
N ASN A 198 -20.27 20.25 23.50
CA ASN A 198 -21.15 20.61 24.61
C ASN A 198 -22.53 21.00 24.06
N GLU A 199 -23.59 20.52 24.73
CA GLU A 199 -24.99 20.62 24.29
C GLU A 199 -25.48 22.07 24.07
N ASP A 200 -24.70 23.08 24.50
CA ASP A 200 -25.08 24.49 24.46
C ASP A 200 -24.54 25.28 23.24
N GLU A 201 -23.64 24.73 22.40
CA GLU A 201 -23.07 25.45 21.24
C GLU A 201 -23.13 24.67 19.91
N GLU A 202 -24.29 24.83 19.25
CA GLU A 202 -24.57 24.73 17.80
C GLU A 202 -24.92 23.39 17.12
N LYS A 203 -25.77 23.54 16.09
CA LYS A 203 -26.32 22.58 15.12
C LYS A 203 -25.27 21.88 14.22
N PHE A 204 -24.03 21.72 14.66
CA PHE A 204 -22.96 21.15 13.84
C PHE A 204 -22.37 19.88 14.47
N VAL A 205 -22.13 18.87 13.64
CA VAL A 205 -21.49 17.61 14.05
C VAL A 205 -20.08 17.57 13.47
N LYS A 206 -19.07 17.44 14.33
CA LYS A 206 -17.66 17.35 13.90
C LYS A 206 -17.22 15.89 13.81
N ARG A 207 -16.97 15.39 12.61
CA ARG A 207 -16.62 13.99 12.37
C ARG A 207 -15.12 13.77 12.42
N GLU A 208 -14.68 12.81 13.24
CA GLU A 208 -13.28 12.53 13.53
C GLU A 208 -12.78 11.21 12.93
N ALA A 209 -13.69 10.23 12.80
CA ALA A 209 -13.36 8.93 12.25
C ALA A 209 -14.54 8.27 11.53
N VAL A 210 -14.19 7.33 10.66
CA VAL A 210 -15.11 6.38 10.05
C VAL A 210 -14.53 4.97 10.11
N LEU A 211 -15.34 4.01 10.54
CA LEU A 211 -15.09 2.59 10.35
C LEU A 211 -15.97 2.13 9.19
N SER A 212 -15.34 1.50 8.19
CA SER A 212 -16.00 1.05 6.98
C SER A 212 -15.78 -0.46 6.85
N ILE A 213 -16.86 -1.22 6.66
CA ILE A 213 -16.86 -2.68 6.59
C ILE A 213 -17.84 -3.09 5.48
N THR A 214 -17.38 -3.78 4.44
CA THR A 214 -18.24 -4.36 3.40
C THR A 214 -18.97 -5.60 3.93
N GLU A 215 -19.95 -6.10 3.19
CA GLU A 215 -20.65 -7.34 3.55
C GLU A 215 -19.72 -8.57 3.56
N GLU A 216 -18.78 -8.65 2.61
CA GLU A 216 -17.75 -9.68 2.55
C GLU A 216 -16.80 -9.58 3.75
N GLU A 217 -16.33 -8.36 4.08
CA GLU A 217 -15.48 -8.11 5.25
C GLU A 217 -16.19 -8.46 6.57
N LEU A 218 -17.50 -8.20 6.67
CA LEU A 218 -18.31 -8.60 7.83
C LEU A 218 -18.41 -10.13 7.96
N THR A 219 -18.53 -10.83 6.83
CA THR A 219 -18.52 -12.30 6.80
C THR A 219 -17.16 -12.85 7.24
N ASN A 220 -16.07 -12.25 6.75
CA ASN A 220 -14.71 -12.57 7.18
C ASN A 220 -14.52 -12.34 8.68
N LEU A 221 -15.03 -11.23 9.22
CA LEU A 221 -15.00 -10.90 10.64
C LEU A 221 -15.73 -11.95 11.48
N LYS A 222 -16.97 -12.30 11.14
CA LYS A 222 -17.75 -13.31 11.89
C LYS A 222 -17.08 -14.68 11.92
N ARG A 223 -16.27 -14.99 10.90
CA ARG A 223 -15.63 -16.29 10.75
C ARG A 223 -14.21 -16.37 11.32
N TYR A 224 -13.43 -15.30 11.17
CA TYR A 224 -11.99 -15.26 11.45
C TYR A 224 -11.58 -14.12 12.40
N GLY A 225 -12.55 -13.44 13.02
CA GLY A 225 -12.37 -12.30 13.92
C GLY A 225 -11.96 -12.67 15.34
N ASP A 226 -11.66 -13.93 15.63
CA ASP A 226 -11.14 -14.39 16.93
C ASP A 226 -9.74 -13.86 17.23
N VAL A 227 -8.92 -13.65 16.18
CA VAL A 227 -7.64 -12.95 16.26
C VAL A 227 -7.55 -11.86 15.19
N ILE A 228 -7.49 -10.60 15.63
CA ILE A 228 -7.40 -9.42 14.77
C ILE A 228 -5.99 -8.83 14.81
N PHE A 229 -5.46 -8.45 13.66
CA PHE A 229 -4.20 -7.72 13.57
C PHE A 229 -4.47 -6.25 13.24
N LEU A 230 -3.92 -5.34 14.05
CA LEU A 230 -4.06 -3.90 13.87
C LEU A 230 -2.68 -3.25 13.75
N ASP A 231 -2.49 -2.53 12.65
CA ASP A 231 -1.29 -1.71 12.43
C ASP A 231 -1.65 -0.44 11.65
N MET A 232 -1.16 0.69 12.13
CA MET A 232 -1.42 1.99 11.52
C MET A 232 -0.62 2.13 10.22
N THR A 233 -1.32 2.43 9.14
CA THR A 233 -0.72 2.73 7.85
C THR A 233 -1.01 4.15 7.42
N HIS A 234 0.03 4.81 6.92
CA HIS A 234 -0.14 6.10 6.30
C HIS A 234 -0.67 5.92 4.88
N PHE A 235 -1.88 6.41 4.64
CA PHE A 235 -2.47 6.51 3.32
C PHE A 235 -2.75 7.98 3.02
N ARG A 236 -2.48 8.42 1.78
CA ARG A 236 -2.67 9.82 1.41
C ARG A 236 -4.14 10.07 1.13
N THR A 237 -4.81 10.79 2.01
CA THR A 237 -6.22 11.13 1.87
C THR A 237 -6.42 12.63 1.70
N VAL A 238 -7.53 13.02 1.07
CA VAL A 238 -7.94 14.44 0.97
C VAL A 238 -8.12 15.05 2.36
N LEU A 239 -8.64 14.26 3.30
CA LEU A 239 -8.83 14.64 4.71
C LEU A 239 -7.54 14.56 5.54
N ASN A 240 -6.46 13.99 4.99
CA ASN A 240 -5.21 13.72 5.69
C ASN A 240 -5.41 12.86 6.97
N TRP A 241 -6.44 11.99 6.93
CA TRP A 241 -6.70 10.93 7.91
C TRP A 241 -5.72 9.77 7.73
N ASN A 242 -5.33 9.15 8.84
CA ASN A 242 -4.57 7.90 8.83
C ASN A 242 -5.52 6.70 8.77
N LEU A 243 -4.99 5.56 8.35
CA LEU A 243 -5.75 4.35 8.12
C LEU A 243 -5.24 3.22 9.02
N VAL A 244 -6.15 2.44 9.60
CA VAL A 244 -5.85 1.15 10.23
C VAL A 244 -6.69 0.09 9.55
N PRO A 245 -6.09 -0.75 8.71
CA PRO A 245 -6.71 -1.98 8.22
C PRO A 245 -7.03 -2.92 9.38
N VAL A 246 -8.23 -3.48 9.40
CA VAL A 246 -8.58 -4.60 10.26
C VAL A 246 -8.18 -5.87 9.51
N VAL A 247 -7.11 -6.52 9.96
CA VAL A 247 -6.52 -7.66 9.24
C VAL A 247 -6.81 -8.96 9.95
N LEU A 248 -7.22 -9.97 9.19
CA LEU A 248 -7.63 -11.29 9.65
C LEU A 248 -6.80 -12.39 8.98
N ILE A 249 -6.89 -13.60 9.51
CA ILE A 249 -6.23 -14.79 8.95
C ILE A 249 -7.26 -15.87 8.64
N SER A 250 -7.31 -16.30 7.38
CA SER A 250 -8.22 -17.38 6.92
C SER A 250 -7.84 -18.75 7.49
N ASN A 251 -8.71 -19.74 7.25
CA ASN A 251 -8.44 -21.16 7.50
C ASN A 251 -7.27 -21.73 6.67
N ASN A 252 -6.70 -20.98 5.72
CA ASN A 252 -5.50 -21.36 4.97
C ASN A 252 -4.29 -20.45 5.29
N ARG A 253 -4.28 -19.78 6.44
CA ARG A 253 -3.21 -18.83 6.82
C ARG A 253 -2.96 -17.74 5.78
N THR A 254 -4.01 -17.27 5.11
CA THR A 254 -3.94 -16.14 4.16
C THR A 254 -4.52 -14.88 4.80
N ILE A 255 -3.99 -13.73 4.41
CA ILE A 255 -4.49 -12.42 4.83
C ILE A 255 -5.88 -12.21 4.24
N LEU A 256 -6.82 -11.82 5.10
CA LEU A 256 -8.15 -11.32 4.75
C LEU A 256 -8.34 -9.94 5.41
N TYR A 257 -9.33 -9.20 4.92
CA TYR A 257 -9.70 -7.91 5.50
C TYR A 257 -11.04 -8.01 6.23
N GLY A 258 -11.13 -7.27 7.34
CA GLY A 258 -12.35 -7.06 8.12
C GLY A 258 -12.80 -5.60 8.09
N GLY A 259 -12.40 -4.85 7.06
CA GLY A 259 -12.65 -3.41 6.94
C GLY A 259 -11.45 -2.55 7.28
N PHE A 260 -11.71 -1.25 7.38
CA PHE A 260 -10.71 -0.27 7.77
C PHE A 260 -11.28 0.85 8.63
N LEU A 261 -10.46 1.34 9.56
CA LEU A 261 -10.69 2.54 10.33
C LEU A 261 -9.89 3.69 9.71
N ALA A 262 -10.55 4.76 9.27
CA ALA A 262 -9.91 6.00 8.86
C ALA A 262 -10.23 7.10 9.87
N ALA A 263 -9.20 7.79 10.39
CA ALA A 263 -9.39 8.80 11.43
C ALA A 263 -8.40 9.95 11.36
N ALA A 264 -8.81 11.11 11.87
CA ALA A 264 -7.98 12.31 11.98
C ALA A 264 -6.81 12.13 12.97
N SER A 265 -7.04 11.43 14.07
CA SER A 265 -6.07 11.13 15.13
C SER A 265 -6.36 9.76 15.74
N PHE A 266 -5.33 9.07 16.25
CA PHE A 266 -5.47 7.75 16.88
C PHE A 266 -5.22 7.86 18.38
N THR A 267 -6.27 8.23 19.13
CA THR A 267 -6.24 8.36 20.59
C THR A 267 -6.75 7.09 21.27
N LYS A 268 -6.55 7.00 22.59
CA LYS A 268 -7.11 5.90 23.40
C LYS A 268 -8.63 5.83 23.24
N GLU A 269 -9.31 6.97 23.21
CA GLU A 269 -10.77 7.09 23.10
C GLU A 269 -11.29 6.66 21.72
N LEU A 270 -10.51 6.85 20.66
CA LEU A 270 -10.83 6.29 19.35
C LEU A 270 -10.73 4.76 19.38
N TYR A 271 -9.68 4.21 19.98
CA TYR A 271 -9.53 2.76 20.08
C TYR A 271 -10.57 2.13 20.98
N ILE A 272 -10.98 2.78 22.09
CA ILE A 272 -12.12 2.31 22.90
C ILE A 272 -13.37 2.21 22.03
N TRP A 273 -13.69 3.26 21.28
CA TRP A 273 -14.84 3.26 20.36
C TRP A 273 -14.76 2.15 19.30
N LEU A 274 -13.58 1.92 18.71
CA LEU A 274 -13.38 0.79 17.79
C LEU A 274 -13.63 -0.55 18.50
N LEU A 275 -13.09 -0.73 19.71
CA LEU A 275 -13.21 -1.98 20.46
C LEU A 275 -14.64 -2.23 20.94
N GLU A 276 -15.41 -1.21 21.28
CA GLU A 276 -16.85 -1.33 21.59
C GLU A 276 -17.61 -1.89 20.39
N ILE A 277 -17.35 -1.34 19.19
CA ILE A 277 -17.98 -1.84 17.95
C ILE A 277 -17.53 -3.28 17.69
N LEU A 278 -16.22 -3.56 17.68
CA LEU A 278 -15.72 -4.90 17.39
C LEU A 278 -16.24 -5.94 18.41
N THR A 279 -16.29 -5.59 19.70
CA THR A 279 -16.81 -6.51 20.74
C THR A 279 -18.30 -6.77 20.57
N ARG A 280 -19.08 -5.77 20.14
CA ARG A 280 -20.50 -5.92 19.84
C ARG A 280 -20.73 -6.79 18.60
N GLU A 281 -20.03 -6.51 17.50
CA GLU A 281 -20.20 -7.26 16.24
C GLU A 281 -19.58 -8.67 16.28
N LEU A 282 -18.60 -8.89 17.16
CA LEU A 282 -17.86 -10.15 17.33
C LEU A 282 -18.05 -10.75 18.73
N GLU A 283 -19.23 -10.58 19.32
CA GLU A 283 -19.52 -11.07 20.65
C GLU A 283 -19.22 -12.57 20.75
N GLY A 284 -18.45 -12.97 21.77
CA GLY A 284 -18.02 -14.35 21.97
C GLY A 284 -16.94 -14.85 20.99
N ILE A 285 -16.68 -14.14 19.88
CA ILE A 285 -15.70 -14.49 18.85
C ILE A 285 -14.35 -13.85 19.15
N LEU A 286 -14.27 -12.51 19.26
CA LEU A 286 -13.00 -11.79 19.43
C LEU A 286 -12.31 -12.17 20.74
N LYS A 287 -11.10 -12.72 20.65
CA LYS A 287 -10.29 -13.14 21.81
C LYS A 287 -8.96 -12.43 21.91
N CYS A 288 -8.34 -12.09 20.79
CA CYS A 288 -7.00 -11.52 20.79
C CYS A 288 -6.82 -10.43 19.74
N ILE A 289 -6.09 -9.37 20.11
CA ILE A 289 -5.59 -8.36 19.18
C ILE A 289 -4.07 -8.43 19.14
N ILE A 290 -3.52 -8.52 17.93
CA ILE A 290 -2.08 -8.49 17.68
C ILE A 290 -1.72 -7.16 17.05
N SER A 291 -0.88 -6.39 17.74
CA SER A 291 -0.50 -5.05 17.28
C SER A 291 0.95 -4.73 17.63
N ASP A 292 1.39 -3.54 17.23
CA ASP A 292 2.61 -2.97 17.79
C ASP A 292 2.39 -2.52 19.24
N SER A 293 3.48 -2.13 19.92
CA SER A 293 3.44 -1.59 21.29
C SER A 293 2.91 -0.15 21.34
N ASP A 294 1.71 0.04 20.81
CA ASP A 294 1.05 1.34 20.69
C ASP A 294 0.56 1.84 22.05
N THR A 295 0.93 3.08 22.38
CA THR A 295 0.68 3.70 23.69
C THR A 295 -0.79 4.06 23.93
N SER A 296 -1.60 4.12 22.88
CA SER A 296 -3.04 4.42 22.94
C SER A 296 -3.88 3.14 22.89
N LEU A 297 -3.50 2.16 22.06
CA LEU A 297 -4.25 0.91 21.86
C LEU A 297 -4.12 -0.05 23.04
N ILE A 298 -2.91 -0.26 23.59
CA ILE A 298 -2.73 -1.21 24.71
C ILE A 298 -3.59 -0.82 25.93
N PRO A 299 -3.58 0.45 26.40
CA PRO A 299 -4.43 0.85 27.51
C PRO A 299 -5.93 0.81 27.17
N ALA A 300 -6.31 0.89 25.90
CA ALA A 300 -7.71 0.72 25.48
C ALA A 300 -8.12 -0.76 25.60
N ILE A 301 -7.32 -1.70 25.11
CA ILE A 301 -7.60 -3.15 25.19
C ILE A 301 -7.73 -3.61 26.65
N GLN A 302 -6.92 -3.06 27.56
CA GLN A 302 -6.99 -3.39 28.99
C GLN A 302 -8.36 -3.13 29.65
N LEU A 303 -9.21 -2.29 29.04
CA LEU A 303 -10.59 -2.07 29.51
C LEU A 303 -11.57 -3.18 29.10
N PHE A 304 -11.14 -4.09 28.22
CA PHE A 304 -11.94 -5.21 27.71
C PHE A 304 -11.33 -6.54 28.18
N PRO A 305 -11.63 -7.01 29.41
CA PRO A 305 -10.95 -8.16 30.01
C PRO A 305 -11.13 -9.48 29.24
N GLY A 306 -12.15 -9.58 28.38
CA GLY A 306 -12.36 -10.71 27.47
C GLY A 306 -11.41 -10.74 26.26
N ILE A 307 -10.66 -9.67 26.02
CA ILE A 307 -9.73 -9.52 24.89
C ILE A 307 -8.30 -9.47 25.43
N LYS A 308 -7.46 -10.36 24.91
CA LYS A 308 -6.03 -10.39 25.19
C LYS A 308 -5.27 -9.60 24.13
N ASN A 309 -4.09 -9.12 24.48
CA ASN A 309 -3.22 -8.41 23.55
C ASN A 309 -1.85 -9.10 23.41
N ILE A 310 -1.42 -9.30 22.17
CA ILE A 310 -0.07 -9.77 21.85
C ILE A 310 0.64 -8.66 21.07
N CYS A 311 1.81 -8.27 21.53
CA CYS A 311 2.62 -7.26 20.89
C CYS A 311 3.62 -7.88 19.92
N CYS A 312 3.86 -7.18 18.81
CA CYS A 312 4.82 -7.60 17.81
C CYS A 312 6.26 -7.65 18.37
N THR A 313 6.81 -8.85 18.47
CA THR A 313 8.18 -9.08 18.93
C THR A 313 9.25 -8.54 17.98
N TRP A 314 8.92 -8.36 16.69
CA TRP A 314 9.87 -7.83 15.71
C TRP A 314 10.29 -6.39 16.00
N HIS A 315 9.40 -5.55 16.50
CA HIS A 315 9.73 -4.18 16.91
C HIS A 315 10.68 -4.15 18.12
N LYS A 316 10.52 -5.08 19.06
CA LYS A 316 11.47 -5.30 20.16
C LYS A 316 12.81 -5.83 19.65
N LYS A 317 12.80 -6.77 18.71
CA LYS A 317 14.01 -7.25 18.02
C LYS A 317 14.76 -6.13 17.31
N LYS A 318 14.07 -5.20 16.65
CA LYS A 318 14.69 -3.99 16.05
C LYS A 318 15.38 -3.11 17.09
N LYS A 319 14.76 -2.92 18.26
CA LYS A 319 15.38 -2.20 19.38
C LYS A 319 16.66 -2.91 19.83
N LEU A 320 16.61 -4.24 20.00
CA LEU A 320 17.79 -5.04 20.33
C LEU A 320 18.89 -4.94 19.28
N ILE A 321 18.56 -5.05 17.98
CA ILE A 321 19.51 -4.84 16.87
C ILE A 321 20.19 -3.48 16.98
N SER A 322 19.42 -2.42 17.27
CA SER A 322 19.99 -1.08 17.46
C SER A 322 20.94 -1.01 18.66
N ILE A 323 20.66 -1.74 19.74
CA ILE A 323 21.52 -1.78 20.94
C ILE A 323 22.83 -2.50 20.61
N ILE A 324 22.76 -3.75 20.14
CA ILE A 324 23.95 -4.55 19.84
C ILE A 324 24.78 -3.97 18.67
N SER A 325 24.18 -3.16 17.80
CA SER A 325 24.95 -2.46 16.74
C SER A 325 25.97 -1.46 17.31
N ARG A 326 25.73 -0.95 18.53
CA ARG A 326 26.58 0.05 19.20
C ARG A 326 27.61 -0.58 20.15
N THR A 327 27.56 -1.89 20.37
CA THR A 327 28.50 -2.60 21.24
C THR A 327 29.72 -3.08 20.47
N SER A 328 30.81 -3.36 21.20
CA SER A 328 32.07 -3.89 20.67
C SER A 328 32.04 -5.39 20.30
N LEU A 329 30.85 -6.02 20.33
CA LEU A 329 30.66 -7.43 20.01
C LEU A 329 31.03 -7.75 18.55
N THR A 330 31.51 -8.98 18.32
CA THR A 330 31.73 -9.52 16.97
C THR A 330 30.39 -9.77 16.25
N GLN A 331 30.41 -9.87 14.92
CA GLN A 331 29.20 -10.18 14.16
C GLN A 331 28.61 -11.55 14.57
N THR A 332 29.45 -12.55 14.83
CA THR A 332 29.02 -13.87 15.29
C THR A 332 28.28 -13.81 16.62
N GLN A 333 28.79 -13.05 17.60
CA GLN A 333 28.11 -12.85 18.88
C GLN A 333 26.78 -12.11 18.71
N LYS A 334 26.72 -11.11 17.82
CA LYS A 334 25.47 -10.41 17.50
C LYS A 334 24.43 -11.36 16.92
N ASP A 335 24.83 -12.22 15.99
CA ASP A 335 23.94 -13.21 15.38
C ASP A 335 23.46 -14.26 16.40
N GLU A 336 24.34 -14.68 17.31
CA GLU A 336 24.01 -15.59 18.42
C GLU A 336 22.97 -14.96 19.37
N ILE A 337 23.15 -13.71 19.79
CA ILE A 337 22.17 -12.99 20.63
C ILE A 337 20.81 -12.92 19.93
N LEU A 338 20.78 -12.65 18.62
CA LEU A 338 19.53 -12.59 17.86
C LEU A 338 18.86 -13.97 17.72
N ASN A 339 19.65 -15.04 17.64
CA ASN A 339 19.15 -16.41 17.66
C ASN A 339 18.58 -16.76 19.04
N LEU A 340 19.29 -16.45 20.13
CA LEU A 340 18.81 -16.64 21.50
C LEU A 340 17.52 -15.85 21.74
N TYR A 341 17.44 -14.59 21.28
CA TYR A 341 16.21 -13.81 21.34
C TYR A 341 15.04 -14.50 20.63
N ASN A 342 15.25 -14.99 19.41
CA ASN A 342 14.21 -15.73 18.68
C ASN A 342 13.77 -16.98 19.44
N VAL A 343 14.69 -17.74 20.02
CA VAL A 343 14.37 -18.92 20.84
C VAL A 343 13.56 -18.50 22.07
N ALA A 344 13.97 -17.45 22.79
CA ALA A 344 13.27 -16.97 23.97
C ALA A 344 11.80 -16.59 23.69
N VAL A 345 11.52 -15.89 22.58
CA VAL A 345 10.15 -15.44 22.29
C VAL A 345 9.26 -16.53 21.68
N THR A 346 9.85 -17.61 21.15
CA THR A 346 9.12 -18.70 20.47
C THR A 346 9.05 -20.01 21.25
N THR A 347 9.91 -20.21 22.26
CA THR A 347 9.83 -21.41 23.11
C THR A 347 8.52 -21.45 23.88
N ARG A 348 7.99 -22.66 24.02
CA ARG A 348 6.81 -22.94 24.88
C ARG A 348 7.22 -23.45 26.26
N SER A 349 8.51 -23.62 26.53
CA SER A 349 9.07 -24.04 27.83
C SER A 349 9.56 -22.84 28.63
N LYS A 350 9.06 -22.70 29.86
CA LYS A 350 9.52 -21.66 30.80
C LYS A 350 10.95 -21.91 31.29
N ASP A 351 11.34 -23.17 31.42
CA ASP A 351 12.69 -23.55 31.82
C ASP A 351 13.69 -23.18 30.71
N LYS A 352 13.34 -23.47 29.46
CA LYS A 352 14.16 -23.10 28.31
C LYS A 352 14.29 -21.59 28.18
N PHE A 353 13.18 -20.87 28.35
CA PHE A 353 13.19 -19.41 28.39
C PHE A 353 14.18 -18.89 29.43
N SER A 354 14.09 -19.38 30.67
CA SER A 354 14.96 -18.93 31.78
C SER A 354 16.44 -19.19 31.47
N LYS A 355 16.79 -20.39 30.98
CA LYS A 355 18.15 -20.73 30.55
C LYS A 355 18.68 -19.78 29.48
N VAL A 356 17.87 -19.49 28.46
CA VAL A 356 18.25 -18.61 27.33
C VAL A 356 18.41 -17.16 27.78
N ILE A 357 17.53 -16.68 28.67
CA ILE A 357 17.63 -15.32 29.22
C ILE A 357 18.91 -15.15 30.02
N GLU A 358 19.27 -16.12 30.87
CA GLU A 358 20.52 -16.06 31.62
C GLU A 358 21.75 -16.05 30.70
N GLN A 359 21.75 -16.87 29.63
CA GLN A 359 22.80 -16.84 28.60
C GLN A 359 22.92 -15.47 27.92
N MET A 360 21.79 -14.81 27.62
CA MET A 360 21.81 -13.49 27.01
C MET A 360 22.31 -12.41 27.98
N LYS A 361 21.93 -12.47 29.26
CA LYS A 361 22.38 -11.52 30.29
C LYS A 361 23.90 -11.53 30.45
N THR A 362 24.54 -12.70 30.36
CA THR A 362 26.00 -12.81 30.49
C THR A 362 26.78 -12.24 29.30
N THR A 363 26.11 -11.80 28.23
CA THR A 363 26.80 -11.37 27.00
C THR A 363 27.35 -9.95 27.10
N CYS A 364 26.52 -8.96 27.46
CA CYS A 364 26.96 -7.59 27.76
C CYS A 364 25.91 -6.81 28.56
N SER A 365 26.33 -5.72 29.22
CA SER A 365 25.47 -4.93 30.11
C SER A 365 24.28 -4.32 29.37
N GLU A 366 24.46 -3.84 28.14
CA GLU A 366 23.37 -3.22 27.36
C GLU A 366 22.28 -4.22 26.97
N VAL A 367 22.64 -5.49 26.75
CA VAL A 367 21.69 -6.58 26.52
C VAL A 367 20.95 -6.92 27.81
N SER A 368 21.65 -7.00 28.96
CA SER A 368 20.99 -7.22 30.26
C SER A 368 19.95 -6.14 30.57
N ILE A 369 20.31 -4.87 30.39
CA ILE A 369 19.41 -3.72 30.57
C ILE A 369 18.17 -3.84 29.66
N PHE A 370 18.36 -4.22 28.39
CA PHE A 370 17.23 -4.45 27.49
C PHE A 370 16.32 -5.59 27.98
N LEU A 371 16.87 -6.70 28.45
CA LEU A 371 16.07 -7.82 28.94
C LEU A 371 15.26 -7.42 30.17
N GLU A 372 15.88 -6.73 31.13
CA GLU A 372 15.28 -6.33 32.41
C GLU A 372 14.20 -5.26 32.24
N HIS A 373 14.35 -4.33 31.30
CA HIS A 373 13.40 -3.22 31.14
C HIS A 373 12.39 -3.40 29.98
N ASP A 374 12.74 -4.12 28.91
CA ASP A 374 11.87 -4.24 27.74
C ASP A 374 11.19 -5.60 27.63
N LEU A 375 11.93 -6.70 27.82
CA LEU A 375 11.46 -8.05 27.52
C LEU A 375 10.76 -8.70 28.71
N ILE A 376 11.44 -8.83 29.86
CA ILE A 376 10.95 -9.58 31.03
C ILE A 376 9.67 -8.96 31.62
N PRO A 377 9.56 -7.63 31.85
CA PRO A 377 8.36 -7.03 32.43
C PRO A 377 7.11 -7.25 31.57
N ASN A 378 7.31 -7.38 30.26
CA ASN A 378 6.22 -7.49 29.29
C ASN A 378 6.12 -8.88 28.66
N GLN A 379 6.82 -9.90 29.19
CA GLN A 379 6.97 -11.21 28.55
C GLN A 379 5.64 -11.91 28.20
N LYS A 380 4.57 -11.66 28.95
CA LYS A 380 3.21 -12.16 28.66
C LYS A 380 2.64 -11.65 27.33
N MET A 381 3.11 -10.50 26.86
CA MET A 381 2.68 -9.88 25.60
C MET A 381 3.53 -10.31 24.40
N PHE A 382 4.64 -11.02 24.59
CA PHE A 382 5.62 -11.28 23.52
C PHE A 382 6.03 -12.76 23.39
N CYS A 383 6.04 -13.51 24.49
CA CYS A 383 6.65 -14.84 24.57
C CYS A 383 5.58 -15.94 24.70
N PHE A 384 5.66 -16.96 23.84
CA PHE A 384 4.66 -18.04 23.82
C PHE A 384 4.55 -18.80 25.16
N CYS A 385 5.66 -19.03 25.86
CA CYS A 385 5.64 -19.69 27.19
C CYS A 385 4.87 -18.92 28.28
N TYR A 386 4.55 -17.63 28.05
CA TYR A 386 3.78 -16.79 28.97
C TYR A 386 2.41 -16.36 28.44
N SER A 387 2.10 -16.65 27.18
CA SER A 387 0.80 -16.38 26.53
C SER A 387 0.00 -17.65 26.26
N LEU A 388 0.23 -18.70 27.05
CA LEU A 388 -0.39 -20.02 26.84
C LEU A 388 -1.91 -20.00 27.00
N ASP A 389 -2.48 -19.04 27.72
CA ASP A 389 -3.92 -18.86 27.92
C ASP A 389 -4.61 -18.05 26.80
N THR A 390 -3.86 -17.64 25.77
CA THR A 390 -4.33 -16.71 24.75
C THR A 390 -4.26 -17.33 23.37
N ILE A 391 -5.37 -17.31 22.63
CA ILE A 391 -5.36 -17.70 21.20
C ILE A 391 -4.64 -16.62 20.38
N HIS A 392 -3.62 -17.03 19.64
CA HIS A 392 -2.82 -16.15 18.79
C HIS A 392 -2.39 -16.80 17.48
N LEU A 393 -2.89 -18.01 17.18
CA LEU A 393 -2.69 -18.74 15.90
C LEU A 393 -1.21 -19.00 15.54
N GLY A 394 -0.34 -19.05 16.54
CA GLY A 394 1.11 -19.13 16.34
C GLY A 394 1.78 -17.81 15.92
N TYR A 395 1.12 -16.66 16.04
CA TYR A 395 1.70 -15.34 15.77
C TYR A 395 2.02 -14.60 17.07
N ASN A 396 3.26 -14.10 17.16
CA ASN A 396 3.67 -13.03 18.09
C ASN A 396 4.31 -11.86 17.33
N VAL A 397 4.02 -11.78 16.03
CA VAL A 397 4.48 -10.73 15.10
C VAL A 397 3.29 -10.17 14.35
N SER A 398 3.29 -8.85 14.10
CA SER A 398 2.28 -8.14 13.29
C SER A 398 2.56 -8.24 11.79
N SER A 399 3.31 -9.25 11.33
CA SER A 399 3.67 -9.39 9.91
C SER A 399 2.47 -9.49 8.95
N PRO A 400 1.29 -10.05 9.33
CA PRO A 400 0.10 -9.96 8.50
C PRO A 400 -0.33 -8.51 8.22
N SER A 401 -0.38 -7.66 9.25
CA SER A 401 -0.74 -6.25 9.06
C SER A 401 0.33 -5.47 8.29
N GLU A 402 1.61 -5.72 8.55
CA GLU A 402 2.69 -5.09 7.77
C GLU A 402 2.64 -5.51 6.29
N SER A 403 2.32 -6.78 6.01
CA SER A 403 2.10 -7.27 4.65
C SER A 403 0.88 -6.61 4.00
N ALA A 404 -0.25 -6.52 4.72
CA ALA A 404 -1.45 -5.83 4.25
C ALA A 404 -1.16 -4.35 3.97
N ASN A 405 -0.42 -3.68 4.84
CA ASN A 405 0.02 -2.30 4.69
C ASN A 405 0.90 -2.10 3.46
N ASN A 406 1.81 -3.04 3.20
CA ASN A 406 2.65 -3.02 2.00
C ASN A 406 1.84 -3.26 0.73
N GLN A 407 0.84 -4.14 0.74
CA GLN A 407 -0.09 -4.32 -0.37
C GLN A 407 -0.85 -3.03 -0.67
N ILE A 408 -1.46 -2.42 0.35
CA ILE A 408 -2.17 -1.14 0.20
C ILE A 408 -1.24 -0.07 -0.38
N LYS A 409 0.00 0.03 0.11
CA LYS A 409 0.97 1.01 -0.38
C LYS A 409 1.45 0.72 -1.80
N SER A 410 1.61 -0.55 -2.20
CA SER A 410 2.15 -0.91 -3.52
C SER A 410 1.20 -0.57 -4.67
N TYR A 411 -0.10 -0.61 -4.42
CA TYR A 411 -1.11 -0.20 -5.40
C TYR A 411 -1.41 1.31 -5.31
N SER A 412 -1.15 1.94 -4.16
CA SER A 412 -1.36 3.38 -3.98
C SER A 412 -0.42 4.25 -4.80
N ARG A 413 -0.93 5.41 -5.25
CA ARG A 413 -0.14 6.41 -5.98
C ARG A 413 0.13 7.65 -5.15
N LYS A 414 1.03 8.49 -5.66
CA LYS A 414 1.30 9.82 -5.09
C LYS A 414 0.16 10.81 -5.40
N LYS A 415 -1.09 10.43 -5.14
CA LYS A 415 -2.27 11.30 -5.12
C LYS A 415 -2.94 11.24 -3.75
N ASP A 416 -3.83 12.18 -3.49
CA ASP A 416 -4.64 12.22 -2.29
C ASP A 416 -6.02 11.63 -2.62
N TYR A 417 -6.41 10.57 -1.91
CA TYR A 417 -7.63 9.79 -2.16
C TYR A 417 -8.81 10.32 -1.34
N SER A 418 -10.01 10.34 -1.92
CA SER A 418 -11.24 10.43 -1.12
C SER A 418 -11.47 9.13 -0.35
N LEU A 419 -12.37 9.14 0.63
CA LEU A 419 -12.73 7.92 1.36
C LEU A 419 -13.40 6.88 0.45
N LEU A 420 -14.22 7.32 -0.51
CA LEU A 420 -14.85 6.44 -1.50
C LEU A 420 -13.84 5.85 -2.50
N GLU A 421 -12.90 6.65 -2.98
CA GLU A 421 -11.80 6.17 -3.83
C GLU A 421 -10.94 5.16 -3.05
N MET A 422 -10.69 5.41 -1.76
CA MET A 422 -9.97 4.47 -0.90
C MET A 422 -10.72 3.14 -0.76
N ARG A 423 -12.03 3.17 -0.47
CA ARG A 423 -12.85 1.95 -0.39
C ARG A 423 -12.79 1.15 -1.69
N SER A 424 -12.93 1.82 -2.84
CA SER A 424 -12.81 1.19 -4.15
C SER A 424 -11.43 0.55 -4.36
N HIS A 425 -10.37 1.23 -3.93
CA HIS A 425 -9.00 0.71 -3.98
C HIS A 425 -8.80 -0.51 -3.07
N PHE A 426 -9.38 -0.48 -1.86
CA PHE A 426 -9.32 -1.56 -0.89
C PHE A 426 -9.98 -2.84 -1.42
N ASN A 427 -11.20 -2.72 -1.95
CA ASN A 427 -11.93 -3.85 -2.54
C ASN A 427 -11.16 -4.49 -3.71
N PHE A 428 -10.49 -3.67 -4.54
CA PHE A 428 -9.65 -4.17 -5.62
C PHE A 428 -8.44 -4.97 -5.09
N ILE A 429 -7.78 -4.46 -4.05
CA ILE A 429 -6.65 -5.16 -3.42
C ILE A 429 -7.10 -6.49 -2.83
N GLU A 430 -8.19 -6.48 -2.07
CA GLU A 430 -8.76 -7.69 -1.46
C GLU A 430 -9.05 -8.77 -2.51
N LYS A 431 -9.78 -8.40 -3.57
CA LYS A 431 -10.10 -9.31 -4.69
C LYS A 431 -8.84 -9.88 -5.34
N ASN A 432 -7.84 -9.04 -5.61
CA ASN A 432 -6.56 -9.50 -6.17
C ASN A 432 -5.78 -10.39 -5.21
N CYS A 433 -5.81 -10.11 -3.91
CA CYS A 433 -5.16 -10.94 -2.90
C CYS A 433 -5.80 -12.33 -2.86
N LEU A 434 -7.13 -12.42 -2.88
CA LEU A 434 -7.86 -13.69 -2.95
C LEU A 434 -7.47 -14.49 -4.20
N LEU A 435 -7.49 -13.86 -5.38
CA LEU A 435 -7.09 -14.51 -6.65
C LEU A 435 -5.64 -14.99 -6.63
N ASN A 436 -4.71 -14.16 -6.18
CA ASN A 436 -3.30 -14.52 -6.07
C ASN A 436 -3.09 -15.68 -5.08
N ASN A 437 -3.84 -15.69 -3.98
CA ASN A 437 -3.78 -16.77 -2.99
C ASN A 437 -4.35 -18.06 -3.56
N TYR A 438 -5.49 -18.01 -4.26
CA TYR A 438 -6.05 -19.16 -4.97
C TYR A 438 -5.02 -19.79 -5.92
N CYS A 439 -4.41 -19.00 -6.80
CA CYS A 439 -3.38 -19.46 -7.73
C CYS A 439 -2.15 -20.08 -7.02
N LYS A 440 -1.70 -19.46 -5.92
CA LYS A 440 -0.59 -19.99 -5.09
C LYS A 440 -0.96 -21.31 -4.44
N ASN A 441 -2.18 -21.43 -3.93
CA ASN A 441 -2.67 -22.64 -3.28
C ASN A 441 -2.80 -23.77 -4.29
N SER A 442 -3.30 -23.53 -5.50
CA SER A 442 -3.38 -24.54 -6.55
C SER A 442 -2.01 -25.16 -6.88
N ARG A 443 -0.95 -24.35 -6.87
CA ARG A 443 0.44 -24.79 -7.12
C ARG A 443 1.12 -25.46 -5.91
N CYS A 444 0.56 -25.31 -4.72
CA CYS A 444 1.12 -25.91 -3.51
C CYS A 444 0.94 -27.44 -3.57
N LYS A 445 2.07 -28.16 -3.51
CA LYS A 445 2.10 -29.62 -3.47
C LYS A 445 1.96 -30.10 -2.03
N ILE A 446 1.09 -31.07 -1.83
CA ILE A 446 0.96 -31.81 -0.58
C ILE A 446 1.64 -33.17 -0.80
N PRO A 447 2.29 -33.76 0.23
CA PRO A 447 2.74 -35.15 0.15
C PRO A 447 1.62 -36.08 -0.34
N GLN A 448 1.93 -36.94 -1.30
CA GLN A 448 0.96 -37.91 -1.86
C GLN A 448 0.94 -39.17 -0.98
N ASN A 449 0.26 -39.10 0.15
CA ASN A 449 0.00 -40.24 1.02
C ASN A 449 -1.43 -40.20 1.55
N GLU A 450 -1.91 -41.34 2.06
CA GLU A 450 -3.31 -41.49 2.50
C GLU A 450 -3.68 -40.48 3.59
N LEU A 451 -2.78 -40.24 4.55
CA LEU A 451 -3.00 -39.24 5.61
C LEU A 451 -3.23 -37.84 5.03
N SER A 452 -2.42 -37.46 4.05
CA SER A 452 -2.50 -36.15 3.40
C SER A 452 -3.76 -36.02 2.56
N TYR A 453 -4.13 -37.07 1.83
CA TYR A 453 -5.36 -37.13 1.05
C TYR A 453 -6.59 -36.99 1.96
N PHE A 454 -6.61 -37.76 3.06
CA PHE A 454 -7.67 -37.71 4.07
C PHE A 454 -7.79 -36.30 4.67
N LEU A 455 -6.69 -35.72 5.16
CA LEU A 455 -6.70 -34.38 5.77
C LEU A 455 -7.09 -33.29 4.76
N SER A 456 -6.77 -33.46 3.48
CA SER A 456 -7.12 -32.51 2.41
C SER A 456 -8.61 -32.45 2.12
N HIS A 457 -9.40 -33.43 2.57
CA HIS A 457 -10.86 -33.33 2.52
C HIS A 457 -11.36 -32.24 3.49
N PHE A 458 -10.86 -32.24 4.72
CA PHE A 458 -11.33 -31.38 5.82
C PHE A 458 -10.65 -30.03 5.91
N PHE A 459 -9.39 -29.94 5.49
CA PHE A 459 -8.53 -28.79 5.75
C PHE A 459 -7.92 -28.21 4.49
N GLU A 460 -7.61 -26.92 4.56
CA GLU A 460 -6.85 -26.23 3.52
C GLU A 460 -5.38 -26.65 3.52
N LYS A 461 -4.72 -26.53 2.35
CA LYS A 461 -3.40 -27.13 2.10
C LYS A 461 -2.34 -26.75 3.14
N ARG A 462 -2.30 -25.49 3.59
CA ARG A 462 -1.30 -25.07 4.60
C ARG A 462 -1.54 -25.68 5.97
N ILE A 463 -2.79 -25.91 6.33
CA ILE A 463 -3.15 -26.58 7.59
C ILE A 463 -2.81 -28.05 7.54
N VAL A 464 -3.10 -28.72 6.41
CA VAL A 464 -2.66 -30.11 6.16
C VAL A 464 -1.15 -30.24 6.38
N LEU A 465 -0.36 -29.36 5.75
CA LEU A 465 1.11 -29.37 5.91
C LEU A 465 1.57 -29.14 7.34
N GLU A 466 0.88 -28.29 8.11
CA GLU A 466 1.24 -28.04 9.51
C GLU A 466 0.91 -29.22 10.44
N ILE A 467 -0.23 -29.88 10.21
CA ILE A 467 -0.61 -31.10 10.91
C ILE A 467 0.42 -32.19 10.60
N ILE A 468 0.73 -32.43 9.33
CA ILE A 468 1.76 -33.39 8.89
C ILE A 468 3.13 -33.06 9.50
N GLY A 469 3.54 -31.79 9.50
CA GLY A 469 4.78 -31.35 10.14
C GLY A 469 4.82 -31.68 11.63
N SER A 470 3.69 -31.58 12.32
CA SER A 470 3.56 -31.96 13.73
C SER A 470 3.66 -33.48 13.92
N PHE A 471 3.07 -34.29 13.02
CA PHE A 471 3.24 -35.75 12.98
C PHE A 471 4.70 -36.16 12.75
N ILE A 472 5.38 -35.56 11.79
CA ILE A 472 6.79 -35.85 11.50
C ILE A 472 7.67 -35.50 12.68
N LYS A 473 7.48 -34.31 13.28
CA LYS A 473 8.23 -33.90 14.47
C LYS A 473 8.00 -34.89 15.63
N SER A 474 6.81 -35.48 15.74
CA SER A 474 6.48 -36.40 16.84
C SER A 474 7.38 -37.65 16.87
N LYS A 475 7.85 -38.15 15.72
CA LYS A 475 8.68 -39.37 15.62
C LYS A 475 9.92 -39.34 16.50
N ARG A 476 10.65 -38.22 16.43
CA ARG A 476 11.92 -38.02 17.13
C ARG A 476 11.78 -37.63 18.60
N LEU A 477 10.55 -37.55 19.11
CA LEU A 477 10.27 -37.26 20.51
C LEU A 477 10.24 -38.56 21.31
N ILE A 478 10.54 -38.47 22.59
CA ILE A 478 10.57 -39.62 23.51
C ILE A 478 9.45 -39.44 24.53
N LEU A 479 8.62 -40.47 24.73
CA LEU A 479 7.62 -40.49 25.79
C LEU A 479 8.20 -41.20 27.00
N LYS A 480 8.25 -40.54 28.16
CA LYS A 480 8.55 -41.17 29.45
C LYS A 480 7.26 -41.29 30.26
N VAL A 481 7.04 -42.50 30.77
CA VAL A 481 5.90 -42.82 31.64
C VAL A 481 6.39 -42.72 33.08
N SER A 482 5.76 -41.84 33.84
CA SER A 482 5.93 -41.69 35.30
C SER A 482 4.54 -41.57 35.93
N GLU A 483 4.37 -40.87 37.08
CA GLU A 483 3.04 -40.52 37.61
C GLU A 483 2.19 -39.69 36.61
N ASN A 484 2.86 -38.92 35.75
CA ASN A 484 2.29 -38.28 34.56
C ASN A 484 3.07 -38.70 33.29
N PHE A 485 2.47 -38.48 32.12
CA PHE A 485 3.15 -38.64 30.84
C PHE A 485 4.00 -37.40 30.54
N SER A 486 5.29 -37.59 30.26
CA SER A 486 6.19 -36.52 29.84
C SER A 486 6.78 -36.82 28.46
N VAL A 487 6.78 -35.81 27.59
CA VAL A 487 7.37 -35.90 26.24
C VAL A 487 8.62 -35.04 26.19
N ILE A 488 9.73 -35.65 25.77
CA ILE A 488 11.04 -35.05 25.72
C ILE A 488 11.42 -34.75 24.26
N ASP A 489 11.83 -33.52 24.02
CA ASP A 489 12.45 -33.04 22.78
C ASP A 489 13.95 -32.81 23.05
N GLU A 490 14.76 -33.87 22.97
CA GLU A 490 16.20 -33.80 23.27
C GLU A 490 16.93 -32.79 22.38
N LYS A 491 16.51 -32.68 21.11
CA LYS A 491 17.10 -31.73 20.15
C LYS A 491 16.97 -30.28 20.61
N ASN A 492 15.86 -29.93 21.25
CA ASN A 492 15.58 -28.56 21.70
C ASN A 492 15.85 -28.35 23.21
N ASP A 493 16.14 -29.43 23.95
CA ASP A 493 16.24 -29.42 25.42
C ASP A 493 14.94 -28.90 26.06
N GLU A 494 13.81 -29.51 25.67
CA GLU A 494 12.47 -29.18 26.20
C GLU A 494 11.74 -30.43 26.68
N ILE A 495 10.96 -30.28 27.75
CA ILE A 495 10.12 -31.32 28.34
C ILE A 495 8.71 -30.78 28.52
N PHE A 496 7.71 -31.54 28.10
CA PHE A 496 6.30 -31.16 28.21
C PHE A 496 5.49 -32.27 28.88
N GLU A 497 4.63 -31.90 29.82
CA GLU A 497 3.71 -32.81 30.50
C GLU A 497 2.41 -32.96 29.73
N ILE A 498 1.78 -34.12 29.85
CA ILE A 498 0.46 -34.40 29.28
C ILE A 498 -0.48 -34.88 30.37
N LYS A 499 -1.60 -34.17 30.53
CA LYS A 499 -2.66 -34.48 31.50
C LYS A 499 -4.00 -34.47 30.77
N LYS A 500 -4.74 -35.59 30.80
CA LYS A 500 -6.07 -35.73 30.19
C LYS A 500 -6.13 -35.25 28.72
N ASN A 501 -5.20 -35.71 27.87
CA ASN A 501 -5.05 -35.29 26.46
C ASN A 501 -4.68 -33.81 26.24
N ASN A 502 -4.34 -33.05 27.28
CA ASN A 502 -3.84 -31.69 27.16
C ASN A 502 -2.34 -31.66 27.39
N CYS A 503 -1.62 -31.07 26.45
CA CYS A 503 -0.16 -30.90 26.55
C CYS A 503 0.16 -29.53 27.18
N SER A 504 1.13 -29.49 28.09
CA SER A 504 1.57 -28.26 28.76
C SER A 504 2.15 -27.19 27.81
N CYS A 505 2.46 -27.53 26.56
CA CYS A 505 2.84 -26.54 25.55
C CYS A 505 1.66 -25.69 25.05
N ASN A 506 0.42 -26.12 25.32
CA ASN A 506 -0.84 -25.48 24.97
C ASN A 506 -1.02 -25.06 23.50
N LYS A 507 -0.30 -25.69 22.56
CA LYS A 507 -0.40 -25.34 21.12
C LYS A 507 -1.81 -25.52 20.58
N LEU A 508 -2.53 -26.54 21.04
CA LEU A 508 -3.90 -26.78 20.61
C LEU A 508 -4.80 -25.60 20.98
N GLU A 509 -4.58 -25.00 22.14
CA GLU A 509 -5.44 -23.94 22.67
C GLU A 509 -5.02 -22.56 22.15
N THR A 510 -3.72 -22.34 21.97
CA THR A 510 -3.19 -21.07 21.45
C THR A 510 -3.26 -20.97 19.93
N ASP A 511 -3.10 -22.10 19.22
CA ASP A 511 -2.98 -22.12 17.75
C ASP A 511 -4.16 -22.84 17.08
N GLY A 512 -4.97 -23.60 17.83
CA GLY A 512 -6.05 -24.41 17.30
C GLY A 512 -5.62 -25.71 16.63
N LEU A 513 -4.34 -26.08 16.74
CA LEU A 513 -3.73 -27.20 16.03
C LEU A 513 -2.94 -28.12 16.97
N PRO A 514 -2.95 -29.44 16.75
CA PRO A 514 -2.26 -30.40 17.61
C PRO A 514 -0.75 -30.14 17.64
N CYS A 515 -0.14 -30.27 18.82
CA CYS A 515 1.31 -30.27 18.93
C CYS A 515 1.89 -31.66 18.66
N SER A 516 3.15 -31.70 18.25
CA SER A 516 3.92 -32.94 18.10
C SER A 516 4.00 -33.76 19.40
N HIS A 517 3.96 -33.11 20.57
CA HIS A 517 4.01 -33.79 21.87
C HIS A 517 2.74 -34.59 22.13
N LEU A 518 1.57 -33.96 21.92
CA LEU A 518 0.27 -34.62 22.06
C LEU A 518 0.14 -35.77 21.07
N ILE A 519 0.54 -35.54 19.82
CA ILE A 519 0.58 -36.59 18.80
C ILE A 519 1.45 -37.77 19.25
N LYS A 520 2.68 -37.52 19.74
CA LYS A 520 3.58 -38.59 20.24
C LYS A 520 2.91 -39.42 21.33
N TYR A 521 2.26 -38.75 22.28
CA TYR A 521 1.55 -39.41 23.36
C TYR A 521 0.41 -40.29 22.84
N LEU A 522 -0.45 -39.75 21.97
CA LEU A 522 -1.59 -40.49 21.42
C LEU A 522 -1.13 -41.74 20.67
N ILE A 523 -0.09 -41.63 19.84
CA ILE A 523 0.48 -42.77 19.10
C ILE A 523 1.00 -43.86 20.03
N VAL A 524 1.83 -43.51 21.02
CA VAL A 524 2.46 -44.51 21.90
C VAL A 524 1.46 -45.15 22.85
N THR A 525 0.49 -44.38 23.33
CA THR A 525 -0.56 -44.88 24.23
C THR A 525 -1.73 -45.53 23.50
N LYS A 526 -1.72 -45.53 22.16
CA LYS A 526 -2.83 -45.99 21.30
C LYS A 526 -4.16 -45.29 21.60
N ASN A 527 -4.09 -44.07 22.11
CA ASN A 527 -5.27 -43.23 22.32
C ASN A 527 -5.71 -42.62 20.98
N GLU A 528 -7.02 -42.51 20.79
CA GLU A 528 -7.59 -42.01 19.55
C GLU A 528 -7.27 -40.52 19.33
N PHE A 529 -6.66 -40.18 18.20
CA PHE A 529 -6.63 -38.80 17.73
C PHE A 529 -8.02 -38.45 17.20
N LYS A 530 -8.67 -37.48 17.85
CA LYS A 530 -10.00 -37.04 17.43
C LYS A 530 -9.90 -35.78 16.58
N LEU A 531 -10.38 -35.80 15.33
CA LEU A 531 -10.32 -34.63 14.45
C LEU A 531 -10.96 -33.40 15.07
N LYS A 532 -12.05 -33.60 15.82
CA LYS A 532 -12.73 -32.54 16.60
C LYS A 532 -11.88 -31.84 17.66
N MET A 533 -10.66 -32.31 17.94
CA MET A 533 -9.70 -31.59 18.77
C MET A 533 -9.18 -30.33 18.07
N ILE A 534 -9.11 -30.35 16.73
CA ILE A 534 -8.72 -29.19 15.93
C ILE A 534 -9.84 -28.15 16.01
N MET A 535 -9.49 -26.87 16.17
CA MET A 535 -10.49 -25.82 16.24
C MET A 535 -11.28 -25.70 14.92
N ARG A 536 -12.61 -25.51 15.03
CA ARG A 536 -13.52 -25.41 13.87
C ARG A 536 -13.07 -24.40 12.82
N ARG A 537 -12.40 -23.32 13.23
CA ARG A 537 -11.87 -22.27 12.34
C ARG A 537 -10.93 -22.77 11.23
N TRP A 538 -10.28 -23.92 11.43
CA TRP A 538 -9.30 -24.45 10.47
C TRP A 538 -9.93 -25.36 9.43
N PHE A 539 -11.12 -25.87 9.68
CA PHE A 539 -11.87 -26.69 8.73
C PHE A 539 -12.36 -25.84 7.55
N LYS A 540 -12.56 -26.50 6.42
CA LYS A 540 -13.25 -25.91 5.28
C LYS A 540 -14.69 -25.55 5.62
N GLU A 541 -15.27 -24.68 4.81
CA GLU A 541 -16.57 -24.07 5.06
C GLU A 541 -17.68 -25.11 4.97
N GLU A 542 -17.62 -25.91 3.91
CA GLU A 542 -18.58 -26.91 3.49
C GLU A 542 -18.71 -28.12 4.43
N ILE A 543 -17.76 -28.31 5.35
CA ILE A 543 -17.72 -29.49 6.23
C ILE A 543 -18.68 -29.32 7.41
N SER A 544 -19.65 -30.24 7.53
CA SER A 544 -20.59 -30.28 8.64
C SER A 544 -20.02 -30.94 9.91
N GLU A 545 -20.64 -30.68 11.07
CA GLU A 545 -20.24 -31.30 12.33
C GLU A 545 -20.42 -32.84 12.33
N ASN A 546 -21.41 -33.33 11.59
CA ASN A 546 -21.65 -34.77 11.42
C ASN A 546 -20.51 -35.44 10.65
N GLU A 547 -20.07 -34.82 9.55
CA GLU A 547 -18.91 -35.32 8.78
C GLU A 547 -17.64 -35.35 9.64
N ILE A 548 -17.42 -34.34 10.49
CA ILE A 548 -16.27 -34.33 11.42
C ILE A 548 -16.37 -35.50 12.42
N ASN A 549 -17.57 -35.79 12.94
CA ASN A 549 -17.79 -36.87 13.90
C ASN A 549 -17.59 -38.26 13.27
N GLU A 550 -18.10 -38.49 12.06
CA GLU A 550 -17.91 -39.74 11.33
C GLU A 550 -16.43 -39.95 10.96
N ALA A 551 -15.80 -38.90 10.43
CA ALA A 551 -14.39 -38.91 10.05
C ALA A 551 -13.46 -39.10 11.25
N THR A 552 -13.85 -38.63 12.44
CA THR A 552 -13.07 -38.83 13.67
C THR A 552 -12.84 -40.31 13.96
N ILE A 553 -13.86 -41.16 13.75
CA ILE A 553 -13.77 -42.60 13.96
C ILE A 553 -12.86 -43.24 12.90
N GLN A 554 -12.99 -42.82 11.64
CA GLN A 554 -12.16 -43.34 10.53
C GLN A 554 -10.68 -42.96 10.70
N PHE A 555 -10.42 -41.71 11.08
CA PHE A 555 -9.07 -41.20 11.31
C PHE A 555 -8.37 -41.90 12.48
N ALA A 556 -9.09 -42.15 13.57
CA ALA A 556 -8.57 -42.88 14.72
C ALA A 556 -8.17 -44.31 14.36
N LYS A 557 -8.92 -44.97 13.47
CA LYS A 557 -8.56 -46.30 12.94
C LYS A 557 -7.28 -46.22 12.09
N PHE A 558 -7.24 -45.31 11.12
CA PHE A 558 -6.09 -45.07 10.23
C PHE A 558 -4.78 -44.86 10.99
N ILE A 559 -4.79 -43.96 11.99
CA ILE A 559 -3.61 -43.67 12.83
C ILE A 559 -3.19 -44.88 13.70
N ASN A 560 -4.09 -45.81 14.00
CA ASN A 560 -3.77 -46.98 14.82
C ASN A 560 -3.32 -48.21 14.00
N THR A 561 -3.70 -48.30 12.72
CA THR A 561 -3.42 -49.46 11.84
C THR A 561 -2.18 -49.28 10.95
N GLU A 562 -1.96 -48.10 10.37
CA GLU A 562 -0.96 -47.91 9.28
C GLU A 562 0.28 -47.09 9.67
N PHE A 563 0.31 -46.61 10.91
CA PHE A 563 1.34 -45.68 11.42
C PHE A 563 2.79 -46.22 11.37
N LYS A 564 2.96 -47.55 11.22
CA LYS A 564 4.27 -48.20 11.27
C LYS A 564 5.01 -48.24 9.92
N GLU A 565 4.32 -48.27 8.78
CA GLU A 565 4.97 -48.57 7.49
C GLU A 565 5.09 -47.37 6.55
N GLU A 566 4.02 -46.60 6.29
CA GLU A 566 4.07 -45.53 5.27
C GLU A 566 4.90 -44.30 5.67
N ILE A 567 4.94 -43.99 6.96
CA ILE A 567 5.58 -42.75 7.42
C ILE A 567 7.11 -42.87 7.35
N LEU A 568 7.68 -44.08 7.33
CA LEU A 568 9.13 -44.30 7.14
C LEU A 568 9.62 -43.79 5.76
N ASN A 569 8.75 -43.83 4.75
CA ASN A 569 9.04 -43.34 3.39
C ASN A 569 8.87 -41.82 3.23
N MET A 570 8.20 -41.14 4.18
CA MET A 570 8.00 -39.68 4.14
C MET A 570 9.26 -38.86 4.45
N THR A 571 10.25 -39.46 5.13
CA THR A 571 11.49 -38.76 5.52
C THR A 571 12.33 -38.36 4.32
N ASP A 572 12.33 -39.13 3.23
CA ASP A 572 13.15 -38.82 2.05
C ASP A 572 12.50 -37.74 1.18
N SER A 573 11.18 -37.76 1.00
CA SER A 573 10.48 -36.79 0.13
C SER A 573 10.40 -35.37 0.72
N ILE A 574 10.34 -35.24 2.05
CA ILE A 574 10.15 -33.94 2.72
C ILE A 574 11.50 -33.29 3.07
N THR A 575 12.55 -34.08 3.33
CA THR A 575 13.90 -33.55 3.55
C THR A 575 14.42 -32.88 2.28
N THR A 576 14.08 -33.36 1.08
CA THR A 576 14.37 -32.67 -0.18
C THR A 576 13.58 -31.36 -0.33
N ILE A 577 12.30 -31.32 0.06
CA ILE A 577 11.48 -30.08 0.00
C ILE A 577 11.96 -29.04 1.02
N TYR A 578 12.41 -29.47 2.21
CA TYR A 578 12.95 -28.59 3.24
C TYR A 578 14.42 -28.20 2.98
N GLN A 579 15.27 -29.08 2.44
CA GLN A 579 16.69 -28.78 2.15
C GLN A 579 16.85 -27.79 0.99
N PHE A 580 16.00 -27.86 -0.04
CA PHE A 580 15.93 -26.82 -1.08
C PHE A 580 15.56 -25.43 -0.53
N SER A 581 14.95 -25.36 0.65
CA SER A 581 14.63 -24.08 1.31
C SER A 581 15.76 -23.54 2.19
N SER A 582 16.70 -24.39 2.62
CA SER A 582 17.71 -24.03 3.63
C SER A 582 19.14 -23.78 3.10
N GLU A 583 19.48 -24.21 1.89
CA GLU A 583 20.85 -24.06 1.34
C GLU A 583 21.18 -22.67 0.73
N GLU A 584 20.20 -21.79 0.50
CA GLU A 584 20.46 -20.42 0.01
C GLU A 584 20.86 -19.41 1.10
N VAL A 585 21.03 -19.86 2.35
CA VAL A 585 21.35 -19.00 3.51
C VAL A 585 22.82 -19.11 3.88
N LYS A 586 23.73 -18.83 2.94
CA LYS A 586 25.16 -18.61 3.26
C LYS A 586 25.77 -17.53 2.35
N LYS A 587 25.57 -16.25 2.69
CA LYS A 587 26.59 -15.17 2.69
C LYS A 587 26.01 -13.82 3.14
N PRO A 588 26.75 -13.03 3.95
CA PRO A 588 26.20 -11.92 4.73
C PRO A 588 26.35 -10.56 4.04
N ASN A 589 25.45 -9.63 4.41
CA ASN A 589 25.44 -8.18 4.17
C ASN A 589 24.53 -7.65 3.05
N GLN A 590 23.22 -7.52 3.36
CA GLN A 590 22.49 -6.23 3.37
C GLN A 590 21.16 -6.38 4.14
N HIS A 591 21.29 -6.45 5.46
CA HIS A 591 20.24 -6.68 6.44
C HIS A 591 19.25 -5.51 6.56
N ALA A 592 17.95 -5.87 6.49
CA ALA A 592 16.70 -5.12 6.75
C ALA A 592 15.73 -5.09 5.54
N VAL A 593 16.23 -5.36 4.32
CA VAL A 593 15.43 -5.50 3.09
C VAL A 593 15.41 -6.96 2.59
N GLN A 594 16.14 -7.87 3.23
CA GLN A 594 16.36 -9.24 2.74
C GLN A 594 15.50 -10.34 3.41
N LEU A 595 14.71 -10.03 4.43
CA LEU A 595 13.79 -11.03 5.04
C LEU A 595 12.42 -11.12 4.33
N SER A 596 12.18 -10.30 3.29
CA SER A 596 11.01 -10.38 2.42
C SER A 596 11.32 -10.87 0.99
N ASN A 597 12.59 -11.08 0.61
CA ASN A 597 13.02 -10.95 -0.80
C ASN A 597 13.77 -12.14 -1.45
N ALA A 598 14.09 -13.25 -0.77
CA ALA A 598 14.81 -14.36 -1.44
C ALA A 598 13.92 -15.24 -2.35
N SER A 599 12.66 -15.50 -1.97
CA SER A 599 11.72 -16.31 -2.75
C SER A 599 10.98 -15.54 -3.86
N LEU A 600 10.78 -14.23 -3.68
CA LEU A 600 10.17 -13.35 -4.66
C LEU A 600 11.10 -13.12 -5.87
N LEU A 601 12.42 -13.07 -5.63
CA LEU A 601 13.42 -12.75 -6.65
C LEU A 601 13.79 -13.96 -7.53
N LYS A 602 13.78 -15.19 -6.99
CA LYS A 602 13.99 -16.43 -7.77
C LYS A 602 12.78 -16.79 -8.66
N SER A 603 11.58 -16.39 -8.25
CA SER A 603 10.33 -16.54 -9.02
C SER A 603 10.19 -15.53 -10.17
N HIS A 604 10.77 -14.34 -10.04
CA HIS A 604 10.71 -13.30 -11.08
C HIS A 604 11.63 -13.60 -12.28
N ILE A 605 12.75 -14.30 -12.06
CA ILE A 605 13.79 -14.48 -13.09
C ILE A 605 13.55 -15.75 -13.96
N SER A 606 12.70 -16.69 -13.54
CA SER A 606 12.45 -17.96 -14.26
C SER A 606 11.24 -18.04 -15.22
N GLN A 607 10.17 -17.24 -15.14
CA GLN A 607 9.02 -17.39 -16.07
C GLN A 607 8.85 -16.22 -17.06
N ILE A 608 9.65 -15.17 -16.90
CA ILE A 608 10.02 -14.27 -18.00
C ILE A 608 10.73 -15.06 -19.14
N ALA A 609 11.27 -16.26 -18.86
CA ALA A 609 11.79 -17.18 -19.87
C ALA A 609 10.70 -18.00 -20.60
N TYR A 610 9.43 -17.95 -20.17
CA TYR A 610 8.31 -18.69 -20.81
C TYR A 610 7.41 -17.80 -21.69
N ASP A 611 7.72 -16.52 -21.81
CA ASP A 611 7.16 -15.59 -22.82
C ASP A 611 7.35 -16.06 -24.29
N ILE A 612 7.79 -17.28 -24.60
CA ILE A 612 8.33 -17.58 -25.94
C ILE A 612 7.46 -18.55 -26.77
N GLY A 613 6.41 -19.17 -26.20
CA GLY A 613 5.60 -20.18 -26.90
C GLY A 613 4.17 -19.78 -27.30
N ASN A 614 4.01 -18.84 -28.24
CA ASN A 614 2.82 -18.54 -29.07
C ASN A 614 1.46 -19.18 -28.70
N ASP A 615 0.50 -18.40 -28.16
CA ASP A 615 -0.92 -18.64 -28.49
C ASP A 615 -1.79 -17.36 -28.35
N GLN A 616 -2.29 -16.88 -29.49
CA GLN A 616 -3.11 -15.67 -29.64
C GLN A 616 -4.58 -15.92 -29.23
N ASN A 617 -5.03 -17.17 -29.12
CA ASN A 617 -6.43 -17.51 -28.83
C ASN A 617 -6.85 -17.29 -27.37
N ALA A 618 -5.92 -17.36 -26.42
CA ALA A 618 -6.22 -17.17 -24.99
C ALA A 618 -6.56 -15.72 -24.63
N PHE A 619 -6.09 -14.75 -25.42
CA PHE A 619 -6.36 -13.33 -25.20
C PHE A 619 -7.80 -12.96 -25.58
N ASN A 620 -8.31 -13.53 -26.69
CA ASN A 620 -9.66 -13.24 -27.19
C ASN A 620 -10.77 -13.88 -26.33
N GLN A 621 -10.50 -15.04 -25.71
CA GLN A 621 -11.46 -15.70 -24.81
C GLN A 621 -11.68 -14.93 -23.49
N ILE A 622 -10.66 -14.19 -23.02
CA ILE A 622 -10.75 -13.40 -21.80
C ILE A 622 -11.56 -12.12 -22.03
N GLU A 623 -11.50 -11.55 -23.23
CA GLU A 623 -12.27 -10.35 -23.62
C GLU A 623 -13.78 -10.65 -23.71
N GLU A 624 -14.16 -11.81 -24.27
CA GLU A 624 -15.54 -12.27 -24.39
C GLU A 624 -16.20 -12.58 -23.02
N ILE A 625 -15.43 -13.14 -22.09
CA ILE A 625 -15.89 -13.41 -20.71
C ILE A 625 -16.15 -12.09 -19.95
N LEU A 626 -15.32 -11.07 -20.17
CA LEU A 626 -15.46 -9.77 -19.53
C LEU A 626 -16.66 -8.97 -20.06
N GLU A 627 -17.01 -9.11 -21.34
CA GLU A 627 -18.20 -8.47 -21.92
C GLU A 627 -19.51 -9.12 -21.47
N ASN A 628 -19.54 -10.45 -21.32
CA ASN A 628 -20.72 -11.17 -20.83
C ASN A 628 -21.00 -10.90 -19.34
N PHE A 629 -19.96 -10.79 -18.52
CA PHE A 629 -20.09 -10.44 -17.10
C PHE A 629 -20.65 -9.03 -16.89
N MET A 630 -20.32 -8.08 -17.78
CA MET A 630 -20.84 -6.70 -17.74
C MET A 630 -22.30 -6.60 -18.22
N LYS A 631 -22.78 -7.54 -19.04
CA LYS A 631 -24.19 -7.62 -19.47
C LYS A 631 -25.09 -8.23 -18.39
N GLU A 632 -24.62 -9.24 -17.65
CA GLU A 632 -25.38 -9.85 -16.54
C GLU A 632 -25.51 -8.93 -15.33
N TYR A 633 -24.49 -8.11 -15.04
CA TYR A 633 -24.51 -7.13 -13.95
C TYR A 633 -25.59 -6.03 -14.12
N ASN A 634 -26.01 -5.75 -15.35
CA ASN A 634 -27.03 -4.73 -15.63
C ASN A 634 -28.48 -5.26 -15.56
N ASN A 635 -28.69 -6.58 -15.46
CA ASN A 635 -30.03 -7.20 -15.57
C ASN A 635 -30.62 -7.73 -14.25
N SER A 636 -29.99 -7.54 -13.09
CA SER A 636 -30.56 -7.95 -11.79
C SER A 636 -30.85 -6.77 -10.87
N LYS A 637 -32.00 -6.12 -11.10
CA LYS A 637 -32.66 -5.26 -10.10
C LYS A 637 -34.17 -5.49 -10.15
N ALA A 638 -34.70 -6.22 -9.17
CA ALA A 638 -36.11 -6.18 -8.82
C ALA A 638 -36.33 -6.58 -7.35
N LEU A 639 -36.91 -5.63 -6.58
CA LEU A 639 -37.81 -5.74 -5.42
C LEU A 639 -37.36 -6.58 -4.18
N ASN A 640 -37.61 -6.22 -2.91
CA ASN A 640 -38.33 -5.11 -2.30
C ASN A 640 -38.08 -5.05 -0.77
N GLN A 641 -38.04 -3.81 -0.24
CA GLN A 641 -38.73 -3.25 0.95
C GLN A 641 -38.57 -3.78 2.40
N PHE A 642 -38.77 -2.80 3.31
CA PHE A 642 -38.86 -2.78 4.79
C PHE A 642 -37.52 -2.60 5.53
N GLU A 643 -37.30 -1.64 6.43
CA GLU A 643 -38.15 -0.72 7.17
C GLU A 643 -37.46 0.64 7.42
N LYS A 644 -38.27 1.70 7.56
CA LYS A 644 -37.88 3.07 7.92
C LYS A 644 -37.74 3.20 9.43
N GLU A 645 -36.71 3.92 9.89
CA GLU A 645 -36.67 4.92 10.98
C GLU A 645 -35.18 5.21 11.25
N LYS A 646 -34.64 6.43 11.18
CA LYS A 646 -35.10 7.69 11.77
C LYS A 646 -35.14 8.82 10.74
N THR A 647 -36.19 9.62 10.82
CA THR A 647 -36.26 10.96 10.24
C THR A 647 -35.08 11.79 10.74
N PHE A 648 -34.18 12.18 9.83
CA PHE A 648 -33.20 13.21 10.09
C PHE A 648 -33.94 14.55 10.13
N ASP A 649 -33.86 15.22 11.28
CA ASP A 649 -34.30 16.60 11.43
C ASP A 649 -33.47 17.49 10.50
N GLU A 650 -34.16 18.28 9.68
CA GLU A 650 -33.56 19.32 8.87
C GLU A 650 -32.99 20.40 9.81
N THR A 651 -31.69 20.33 10.11
CA THR A 651 -30.74 21.47 10.25
C THR A 651 -29.40 21.11 10.90
N ILE A 652 -28.98 19.83 10.98
CA ILE A 652 -27.63 19.47 11.46
C ILE A 652 -26.61 19.55 10.31
N LYS A 653 -25.59 20.41 10.44
CA LYS A 653 -24.50 20.54 9.46
C LYS A 653 -23.28 19.74 9.90
N VAL A 654 -22.86 18.74 9.12
CA VAL A 654 -21.68 17.92 9.41
C VAL A 654 -20.40 18.59 8.90
N ILE A 655 -19.33 18.55 9.69
CA ILE A 655 -18.00 19.08 9.37
C ILE A 655 -16.97 17.97 9.57
N GLU A 656 -16.15 17.68 8.56
CA GLU A 656 -15.04 16.72 8.65
C GLU A 656 -13.81 17.36 9.27
N ILE A 657 -13.32 16.82 10.39
CA ILE A 657 -12.10 17.36 11.02
C ILE A 657 -10.89 17.00 10.15
N PRO A 658 -10.13 17.98 9.63
CA PRO A 658 -8.93 17.67 8.88
C PRO A 658 -7.90 17.02 9.80
N GLY A 659 -7.33 15.89 9.37
CA GLY A 659 -6.21 15.27 10.06
C GLY A 659 -5.00 16.21 10.08
N ASN A 660 -4.14 16.07 11.09
CA ASN A 660 -2.99 16.94 11.30
C ASN A 660 -2.11 17.06 10.05
N ARG A 661 -2.20 18.21 9.35
CA ARG A 661 -1.31 18.51 8.22
C ARG A 661 0.11 18.40 8.72
N ARG A 662 0.91 17.55 8.09
CA ARG A 662 2.34 17.54 8.36
C ARG A 662 2.85 18.98 8.16
N LYS A 663 3.43 19.59 9.21
CA LYS A 663 4.69 20.31 9.01
C LYS A 663 5.47 19.38 8.12
N LYS A 664 5.88 19.82 6.91
CA LYS A 664 6.86 19.06 6.10
C LYS A 664 7.78 18.48 7.14
N MET A 665 7.81 17.15 7.28
CA MET A 665 8.93 16.57 7.98
C MET A 665 10.09 17.20 7.21
N LYS A 666 10.83 18.13 7.84
CA LYS A 666 12.29 18.11 7.65
C LYS A 666 12.53 16.64 7.70
N ARG A 667 12.88 16.03 6.56
CA ARG A 667 13.13 14.60 6.47
C ARG A 667 13.77 14.28 7.80
N ILE A 668 13.06 13.58 8.70
CA ILE A 668 13.77 12.95 9.79
C ILE A 668 14.48 11.90 8.99
N ASN A 669 15.69 12.30 8.71
CA ASN A 669 16.65 11.62 7.94
C ASN A 669 16.86 10.42 8.86
N ILE A 670 16.17 9.31 8.60
CA ILE A 670 16.42 8.03 9.28
C ILE A 670 17.82 7.51 8.89
N TYR A 671 18.54 8.26 8.05
CA TYR A 671 19.95 8.50 8.28
C TYR A 671 20.13 9.87 8.90
N ASP A 672 20.54 9.94 10.17
CA ASP A 672 21.34 11.07 10.59
C ASP A 672 22.67 11.03 9.80
N HIS A 673 22.57 11.41 8.52
CA HIS A 673 23.70 11.59 7.63
C HIS A 673 24.48 12.85 8.00
N ASN A 674 24.17 13.49 9.14
CA ASN A 674 24.99 14.54 9.71
C ASN A 674 25.92 14.06 10.83
N ILE A 675 25.93 12.76 11.18
CA ILE A 675 27.02 12.17 12.00
C ILE A 675 27.92 11.22 11.19
N CYS A 676 27.53 10.80 9.97
CA CYS A 676 28.38 9.98 9.08
C CYS A 676 28.65 10.58 7.69
N LYS A 677 28.81 11.90 7.58
CA LYS A 677 29.48 12.54 6.41
C LYS A 677 30.73 13.34 6.81
N ALA A 678 31.48 12.80 7.75
CA ALA A 678 32.93 12.88 7.72
C ALA A 678 33.51 11.52 7.32
N GLN A 679 32.99 10.88 6.25
CA GLN A 679 33.91 10.08 5.45
C GLN A 679 34.97 11.06 4.98
N LYS A 680 36.14 11.04 5.63
CA LYS A 680 37.36 11.68 5.16
C LYS A 680 37.47 11.29 3.69
N LYS A 681 37.06 12.19 2.79
CA LYS A 681 37.16 11.95 1.35
C LYS A 681 38.65 11.82 1.09
N ASN A 682 39.12 10.59 0.92
CA ASN A 682 40.49 10.32 0.49
C ASN A 682 40.79 11.27 -0.67
N CYS A 683 41.92 11.97 -0.58
CA CYS A 683 42.38 12.84 -1.65
C CYS A 683 42.39 12.02 -2.95
N LYS A 684 41.60 12.41 -3.95
CA LYS A 684 41.46 11.61 -5.19
C LYS A 684 42.76 11.52 -6.03
N LEU A 685 43.78 12.31 -5.65
CA LEU A 685 45.10 12.32 -6.28
C LEU A 685 46.12 11.46 -5.53
N CYS A 686 46.31 11.62 -4.21
CA CYS A 686 47.31 10.85 -3.45
C CYS A 686 46.71 9.79 -2.50
N LEU A 687 45.38 9.65 -2.49
CA LEU A 687 44.58 8.72 -1.68
C LEU A 687 44.67 8.90 -0.15
N SER A 688 45.40 9.90 0.34
CA SER A 688 45.47 10.20 1.77
C SER A 688 44.15 10.68 2.35
N VAL A 689 43.83 10.21 3.56
CA VAL A 689 42.66 10.63 4.36
C VAL A 689 42.87 11.97 5.08
N SER A 690 44.09 12.53 5.10
CA SER A 690 44.43 13.69 5.94
C SER A 690 43.99 15.05 5.37
N HIS A 691 43.66 15.13 4.08
CA HIS A 691 43.35 16.40 3.43
C HIS A 691 42.38 16.23 2.24
N LYS A 692 41.69 17.32 1.90
CA LYS A 692 40.87 17.42 0.68
C LYS A 692 41.78 17.61 -0.54
N PHE A 693 41.31 17.18 -1.71
CA PHE A 693 42.05 17.29 -2.98
C PHE A 693 42.62 18.68 -3.26
N GLU A 694 41.87 19.76 -3.00
CA GLU A 694 42.31 21.14 -3.24
C GLU A 694 43.55 21.53 -2.43
N LYS A 695 43.82 20.82 -1.32
CA LYS A 695 44.97 21.00 -0.43
C LYS A 695 46.03 19.90 -0.61
N CYS A 696 45.96 19.12 -1.69
CA CYS A 696 46.93 18.06 -1.93
C CYS A 696 48.30 18.64 -2.33
N PRO A 697 49.39 18.29 -1.63
CA PRO A 697 50.72 18.82 -1.94
C PRO A 697 51.20 18.47 -3.37
N TYR A 698 50.68 17.38 -3.94
CA TYR A 698 51.02 16.94 -5.29
C TYR A 698 50.18 17.59 -6.40
N ILE A 699 49.18 18.44 -6.08
CA ILE A 699 48.20 18.95 -7.06
C ILE A 699 48.85 19.80 -8.16
N ASN A 700 49.81 20.65 -7.80
CA ASN A 700 50.46 21.55 -8.74
C ASN A 700 51.40 20.77 -9.68
N ASN A 701 52.13 19.79 -9.14
CA ASN A 701 53.00 18.91 -9.93
C ASN A 701 52.18 18.04 -10.90
N PHE A 702 51.03 17.53 -10.43
CA PHE A 702 50.11 16.78 -11.29
C PHE A 702 49.57 17.63 -12.45
N ARG A 703 49.14 18.86 -12.18
CA ARG A 703 48.64 19.76 -13.23
C ARG A 703 49.70 20.13 -14.26
N LYS A 704 50.94 20.41 -13.82
CA LYS A 704 52.08 20.64 -14.72
C LYS A 704 52.36 19.42 -15.59
N TRP A 705 52.42 18.23 -14.99
CA TRP A 705 52.62 16.98 -15.72
C TRP A 705 51.52 16.68 -16.73
N VAL A 706 50.25 16.95 -16.40
CA VAL A 706 49.14 16.80 -17.36
C VAL A 706 49.25 17.81 -18.49
N SER A 707 49.68 19.06 -18.23
CA SER A 707 49.81 20.09 -19.27
C SER A 707 50.91 19.79 -20.29
N THR A 708 51.92 18.98 -19.94
CA THR A 708 52.97 18.52 -20.86
C THR A 708 52.54 17.36 -21.76
N LEU A 709 51.40 16.71 -21.45
CA LEU A 709 50.82 15.64 -22.26
C LEU A 709 49.88 16.28 -23.29
N HIS A 710 50.41 16.66 -24.45
CA HIS A 710 49.63 17.24 -25.56
C HIS A 710 48.56 16.26 -26.05
N ILE A 711 47.34 16.32 -25.52
CA ILE A 711 46.23 15.44 -25.87
C ILE A 711 45.05 16.26 -26.36
N ILE A 712 44.54 15.90 -27.54
CA ILE A 712 43.46 16.60 -28.25
C ILE A 712 42.10 16.24 -27.62
N PRO A 713 41.25 17.22 -27.26
CA PRO A 713 39.99 16.97 -26.56
C PRO A 713 38.85 16.49 -27.48
N SER A 714 37.99 15.58 -26.99
CA SER A 714 36.86 15.02 -27.76
C SER A 714 35.47 15.15 -27.10
N SER A 715 35.28 15.94 -26.03
CA SER A 715 33.94 16.13 -25.42
C SER A 715 33.73 17.46 -24.69
N LYS A 716 32.47 17.86 -24.42
CA LYS A 716 32.11 19.17 -23.84
C LYS A 716 32.20 19.28 -22.29
N VAL A 717 32.40 18.17 -21.55
CA VAL A 717 32.50 18.19 -20.07
C VAL A 717 33.86 17.64 -19.63
N GLY A 718 34.65 18.44 -18.91
CA GLY A 718 36.00 18.07 -18.48
C GLY A 718 36.08 17.34 -17.14
N CYS A 719 37.03 16.42 -17.01
CA CYS A 719 37.34 15.73 -15.76
C CYS A 719 37.84 16.72 -14.70
N ARG A 720 37.28 16.70 -13.48
CA ARG A 720 37.68 17.65 -12.41
C ARG A 720 39.11 17.47 -11.87
N LEU A 721 39.82 16.37 -12.20
CA LEU A 721 41.21 16.14 -11.79
C LEU A 721 42.21 16.65 -12.82
N CYS A 722 42.21 16.07 -14.02
CA CYS A 722 43.17 16.43 -15.09
C CYS A 722 42.69 17.60 -15.95
N GLN A 723 41.45 18.08 -15.75
CA GLN A 723 40.82 19.15 -16.53
C GLN A 723 40.67 18.88 -18.03
N GLN A 724 41.04 17.68 -18.50
CA GLN A 724 40.86 17.28 -19.88
C GLN A 724 39.38 16.99 -20.19
N LYS A 725 38.98 17.45 -21.37
CA LYS A 725 37.66 17.29 -21.98
C LYS A 725 37.48 15.88 -22.58
N SER A 726 37.48 14.87 -21.73
CA SER A 726 37.28 13.46 -22.08
C SER A 726 36.21 12.79 -21.22
N SER A 727 35.67 11.65 -21.69
CA SER A 727 34.50 10.92 -21.15
C SER A 727 34.70 10.23 -19.79
N HIS A 728 35.59 10.74 -18.93
CA HIS A 728 35.88 10.14 -17.62
C HIS A 728 35.72 11.16 -16.48
N ASN A 729 35.42 10.66 -15.27
CA ASN A 729 35.26 11.49 -14.08
C ASN A 729 36.47 11.39 -13.13
N ALA A 730 36.50 12.26 -12.12
CA ALA A 730 37.59 12.33 -11.13
C ALA A 730 37.86 11.03 -10.35
N SER A 731 36.92 10.10 -10.30
CA SER A 731 37.09 8.81 -9.61
C SER A 731 37.91 7.84 -10.45
N ASN A 732 37.80 7.94 -11.78
CA ASN A 732 38.36 7.01 -12.75
C ASN A 732 39.35 7.72 -13.70
N CYS A 733 40.06 8.74 -13.19
CA CYS A 733 41.01 9.51 -13.98
C CYS A 733 42.30 8.72 -14.20
N VAL A 734 42.51 8.26 -15.43
CA VAL A 734 43.68 7.47 -15.83
C VAL A 734 44.98 8.23 -15.56
N PHE A 735 45.04 9.52 -15.85
CA PHE A 735 46.20 10.36 -15.57
C PHE A 735 46.55 10.41 -14.07
N ALA A 736 45.55 10.47 -13.20
CA ALA A 736 45.77 10.48 -11.76
C ALA A 736 46.28 9.13 -11.24
N ALA A 737 45.87 8.01 -11.87
CA ALA A 737 46.40 6.68 -11.56
C ALA A 737 47.86 6.53 -12.02
N THR A 738 48.19 6.99 -13.24
CA THR A 738 49.55 6.97 -13.77
C THR A 738 50.50 7.87 -12.97
N PHE A 739 50.06 9.08 -12.63
CA PHE A 739 50.85 10.00 -11.81
C PHE A 739 51.12 9.44 -10.40
N ARG A 740 50.14 8.76 -9.79
CA ARG A 740 50.33 8.07 -8.51
C ARG A 740 51.45 7.03 -8.58
N LYS A 741 51.40 6.17 -9.59
CA LYS A 741 52.35 5.07 -9.79
C LYS A 741 53.79 5.56 -10.02
N ASN A 742 53.95 6.71 -10.68
CA ASN A 742 55.27 7.20 -11.07
C ASN A 742 55.87 8.24 -10.10
N TYR A 743 55.04 8.98 -9.36
CA TYR A 743 55.49 10.15 -8.58
C TYR A 743 55.03 10.18 -7.12
N ILE A 744 54.16 9.26 -6.68
CA ILE A 744 53.63 9.22 -5.30
C ILE A 744 54.03 7.92 -4.58
N SER A 745 54.44 6.86 -5.29
CA SER A 745 54.95 5.61 -4.70
C SER A 745 56.47 5.47 -4.82
N LYS A 746 57.20 5.92 -3.79
CA LYS A 746 58.33 5.19 -3.22
C LYS A 746 58.16 5.14 -1.69
N PRO A 747 58.23 3.96 -1.06
CA PRO A 747 57.99 3.80 0.37
C PRO A 747 59.16 4.32 1.20
N ALA A 748 58.85 4.85 2.38
CA ALA A 748 59.63 4.60 3.58
C ALA A 748 58.78 3.70 4.48
#